data_AF-A0A821YXB2-F1
#
_entry.id   AF-A0A821YXB2-F1
#
_cell.length_a   1.000
_cell.length_b   1.000
_cell.length_c   1.000
_cell.angle_alpha   90.00
_cell.angle_beta   90.00
_cell.angle_gamma   90.00
#
_symmetry.space_group_name_H-M   'P 1'
#
loop_
_entity.id
_entity.type
_entity.pdbx_description
1 polymer ?
#
loop_
_entity_poly.entity_id
_entity_poly.type
_entity_poly.pdbx_seq_one_letter_code
_entity_poly.pdbx_strand_id
1 'polypeptide(L)'
;PEHIALIFKSVILQYAGYFKEIVFSVIDDHNTGQHLNPNGNFLPFQQVLDKYVAYPPTVQAIGMSLGPCRLIRSKVNSNSIAVNEFIVRDIEPCEHAAYCENLNDQNHCHSYYHPPLCPSSSECTENNDDVHCQMFVHRKNCRDGGRCALTDARHLANFDHPDYCSDGGHCTNMRTDHLNLYRHVPICENGIDCDLKYRRVAEHLTKFRHCQRPCEFGGNCIRYHDQKHITNEQHPFNLPCPYTPFSCKMFAKLLQPSNEQNSSPNANEMNEIKRHCYRYSYVCPWGRLCNDQSEEHLSTTIHIAREMCPSGSSPCTQMMKEDHLDSFSHANVRDIRLLCRYPGSECRDRSKPDHIIKYRHNYTLDYLGVAQYFALNKRINFIQNQTEMIQMIRNYVERVYGMAWKNISVSQDLLKWIDAVLPVHRCVAPIFESILVHGHVMSRSHMERLKDPTFVVDTVYQHKRVRKILIRYGPAFQNDVREFIEALVCMEFKKVKNNNLLEEIEGNSSQGFEYRIHSKEQVLIRNLNKSDIDEIRLCTKQITQASIQLHNNMTGIGHEGDLEFGTNQQVFSILGPNTASYYGDIVIVFKRDIMLHPDSNFTMQAATMYKEKTYNCRPWIKNPGSFSGYIKRFHSTKLHCSIPGYDYITALELKAIIGLKHQTMDVDLSNIIDRYKCVDAHQVIEAHLPQLIPLSYIDHIIMPKNVFESLSPEAQKNARELFPHNLTITKHIVNLSIDVRTLSNPDTSRKDYANYVFDQVLSLIKRQQEQQSIMSNSRLLSSYGMTITIPAKNFETYIAYPLTITQSYQQYLSQSNRTTTSDGCIYIYWKAIRGDFMLILTNQMIESGTVQHNLIYLTCYIAPFVTNTNSDPNYNEHYSYINHWPPSSHQTVLEQQNFKAGSNIFHKGCNPDDYVFYCLKLNPQTGQVSLMNVGVNGIYNHTILKCTFEKKDLDLSLLDYIHVSAGRQSVSIRNLVISHEMITEAHPKFDKQFVSHNHNTHSKSGTSSSKHKESLPDEVGNNNDGTNQSFGHRAFGMVKGIFGYKKKEEDNDKNEQQKDHQQIGHLTPCKNSIYCLDQYSLEESFSHNQTYSHPCRFSELCRKNNTKPHCIQFTHSKHDVPKCHHDTNCTQVNDPVHRCSYRHTDLPDYLYPCRDQQKCHNSTFEHRKKYFHGEPIDLPSKKSSA
;
A
#
# COMPACT_ATOMS: atom_id res chain seq x y z
N PRO A 1 -65.97 -10.22 37.12
CA PRO A 1 -66.18 -11.69 36.99
C PRO A 1 -65.25 -12.38 35.98
N GLU A 2 -65.12 -11.85 34.77
CA GLU A 2 -64.28 -12.38 33.67
C GLU A 2 -62.87 -12.85 34.09
N HIS A 3 -62.10 -12.00 34.78
CA HIS A 3 -60.78 -12.37 35.31
C HIS A 3 -60.79 -13.61 36.21
N ILE A 4 -61.85 -13.83 37.00
CA ILE A 4 -61.99 -15.03 37.84
C ILE A 4 -62.31 -16.26 36.98
N ALA A 5 -63.08 -16.11 35.91
CA ALA A 5 -63.34 -17.18 34.95
C ALA A 5 -62.05 -17.58 34.19
N LEU A 6 -61.19 -16.61 33.84
CA LEU A 6 -59.86 -16.87 33.27
C LEU A 6 -58.94 -17.60 34.27
N ILE A 7 -58.94 -17.22 35.55
CA ILE A 7 -58.22 -17.98 36.59
C ILE A 7 -58.72 -19.42 36.64
N PHE A 8 -60.04 -19.65 36.64
CA PHE A 8 -60.59 -21.00 36.59
C PHE A 8 -60.21 -21.75 35.30
N LYS A 9 -60.16 -21.10 34.14
CA LYS A 9 -59.68 -21.69 32.88
C LYS A 9 -58.23 -22.18 33.01
N SER A 10 -57.34 -21.34 33.54
CA SER A 10 -55.92 -21.71 33.77
C SER A 10 -55.77 -22.84 34.80
N VAL A 11 -56.59 -22.87 35.86
CA VAL A 11 -56.63 -23.97 36.83
C VAL A 11 -57.16 -25.26 36.19
N ILE A 12 -58.19 -25.18 35.33
CA ILE A 12 -58.71 -26.34 34.59
C ILE A 12 -57.67 -26.90 33.62
N LEU A 13 -56.85 -26.05 32.99
CA LEU A 13 -55.68 -26.48 32.20
C LEU A 13 -54.60 -27.15 33.06
N GLN A 14 -54.30 -26.60 34.24
CA GLN A 14 -53.33 -27.19 35.19
C GLN A 14 -53.76 -28.60 35.65
N TYR A 15 -55.07 -28.82 35.84
CA TYR A 15 -55.66 -30.12 36.22
C TYR A 15 -56.37 -30.82 35.04
N ALA A 16 -55.88 -30.62 33.82
CA ALA A 16 -56.48 -31.22 32.63
C ALA A 16 -56.44 -32.76 32.69
N GLY A 17 -57.59 -33.40 32.47
CA GLY A 17 -57.75 -34.86 32.57
C GLY A 17 -57.96 -35.41 34.00
N TYR A 18 -57.88 -34.58 35.05
CA TYR A 18 -58.09 -35.01 36.44
C TYR A 18 -59.57 -35.18 36.81
N PHE A 19 -60.43 -34.34 36.23
CA PHE A 19 -61.88 -34.34 36.43
C PHE A 19 -62.58 -34.77 35.14
N LYS A 20 -63.60 -35.63 35.24
CA LYS A 20 -64.43 -36.04 34.10
C LYS A 20 -65.31 -34.90 33.59
N GLU A 21 -65.79 -34.07 34.51
CA GLU A 21 -66.73 -32.98 34.28
C GLU A 21 -66.59 -31.99 35.45
N ILE A 22 -66.73 -30.69 35.20
CA ILE A 22 -66.66 -29.62 36.21
C ILE A 22 -67.87 -28.71 35.98
N VAL A 23 -68.71 -28.55 37.02
CA VAL A 23 -69.97 -27.80 36.93
C VAL A 23 -69.91 -26.59 37.86
N PHE A 24 -70.09 -25.39 37.30
CA PHE A 24 -70.11 -24.14 38.06
C PHE A 24 -71.55 -23.67 38.30
N SER A 25 -71.98 -23.62 39.56
CA SER A 25 -73.21 -22.95 39.97
C SER A 25 -72.94 -21.47 40.24
N VAL A 26 -72.92 -20.65 39.18
CA VAL A 26 -72.70 -19.20 39.30
C VAL A 26 -74.01 -18.50 39.68
N ILE A 27 -73.96 -17.65 40.70
CA ILE A 27 -75.11 -16.89 41.20
C ILE A 27 -74.86 -15.40 40.95
N ASP A 28 -75.85 -14.74 40.34
CA ASP A 28 -75.87 -13.30 40.17
C ASP A 28 -76.27 -12.62 41.49
N ASP A 29 -75.47 -11.65 41.91
CA ASP A 29 -75.64 -10.92 43.17
C ASP A 29 -76.21 -9.50 42.96
N HIS A 30 -76.31 -8.72 44.03
CA HIS A 30 -76.84 -7.34 44.01
C HIS A 30 -76.06 -6.37 43.11
N ASN A 31 -74.84 -6.72 42.70
CA ASN A 31 -74.04 -5.94 41.75
C ASN A 31 -74.34 -6.28 40.27
N THR A 32 -75.04 -7.37 39.97
CA THR A 32 -75.36 -7.80 38.60
C THR A 32 -76.13 -6.74 37.83
N GLY A 33 -75.69 -6.45 36.61
CA GLY A 33 -76.32 -5.46 35.72
C GLY A 33 -76.01 -4.00 36.09
N GLN A 34 -75.27 -3.75 37.18
CA GLN A 34 -74.83 -2.41 37.57
C GLN A 34 -73.60 -1.98 36.75
N HIS A 35 -73.26 -0.68 36.78
CA HIS A 35 -72.13 -0.11 36.04
C HIS A 35 -70.77 -0.82 36.27
N LEU A 36 -70.55 -1.42 37.44
CA LEU A 36 -69.31 -2.15 37.77
C LEU A 36 -69.36 -3.65 37.39
N ASN A 37 -70.53 -4.19 37.06
CA ASN A 37 -70.72 -5.58 36.65
C ASN A 37 -71.88 -5.73 35.63
N PRO A 38 -71.83 -5.04 34.48
CA PRO A 38 -72.97 -4.92 33.56
C PRO A 38 -73.37 -6.26 32.90
N ASN A 39 -72.41 -7.18 32.78
CA ASN A 39 -72.61 -8.52 32.20
C ASN A 39 -73.02 -9.58 33.24
N GLY A 40 -73.10 -9.21 34.53
CA GLY A 40 -73.34 -10.13 35.62
C GLY A 40 -72.18 -11.09 35.92
N ASN A 41 -72.43 -12.01 36.85
CA ASN A 41 -71.48 -13.04 37.24
C ASN A 41 -71.55 -14.23 36.26
N PHE A 42 -72.75 -14.61 35.82
CA PHE A 42 -72.95 -15.77 34.95
C PHE A 42 -72.33 -15.61 33.56
N LEU A 43 -72.63 -14.52 32.83
CA LEU A 43 -72.28 -14.40 31.41
C LEU A 43 -70.76 -14.49 31.14
N PRO A 44 -69.86 -13.85 31.93
CA PRO A 44 -68.43 -13.97 31.69
C PRO A 44 -67.87 -15.37 32.03
N PHE A 45 -68.46 -16.07 33.00
CA PHE A 45 -68.14 -17.48 33.24
C PHE A 45 -68.59 -18.36 32.07
N GLN A 46 -69.79 -18.12 31.52
CA GLN A 46 -70.26 -18.84 30.34
C GLN A 46 -69.34 -18.60 29.12
N GLN A 47 -68.99 -17.34 28.84
CA GLN A 47 -68.14 -16.97 27.70
C GLN A 47 -66.75 -17.60 27.72
N VAL A 48 -66.18 -17.82 28.92
CA VAL A 48 -64.82 -18.36 29.09
C VAL A 48 -64.80 -19.89 29.27
N LEU A 49 -65.86 -20.48 29.85
CA LEU A 49 -65.85 -21.88 30.32
C LEU A 49 -66.96 -22.80 29.77
N ASP A 50 -68.03 -22.29 29.13
CA ASP A 50 -69.12 -23.15 28.60
C ASP A 50 -68.59 -24.09 27.51
N LYS A 51 -68.73 -25.41 27.74
CA LYS A 51 -68.16 -26.50 26.93
C LYS A 51 -66.64 -26.43 26.74
N TYR A 52 -65.91 -25.76 27.63
CA TYR A 52 -64.45 -25.75 27.57
C TYR A 52 -63.88 -27.15 27.85
N VAL A 53 -63.02 -27.64 26.95
CA VAL A 53 -62.38 -28.97 27.06
C VAL A 53 -60.87 -28.78 27.14
N ALA A 54 -60.29 -29.14 28.29
CA ALA A 54 -58.85 -29.21 28.49
C ALA A 54 -58.34 -30.65 28.35
N TYR A 55 -57.28 -30.84 27.57
CA TYR A 55 -56.64 -32.15 27.35
C TYR A 55 -55.37 -32.28 28.21
N PRO A 56 -55.07 -33.46 28.78
CA PRO A 56 -53.85 -33.66 29.57
C PRO A 56 -52.58 -33.46 28.74
N PRO A 57 -51.50 -32.88 29.30
CA PRO A 57 -50.27 -32.63 28.58
C PRO A 57 -49.55 -33.92 28.17
N THR A 58 -48.81 -33.86 27.06
CA THR A 58 -48.05 -35.00 26.53
C THR A 58 -46.76 -35.26 27.32
N VAL A 59 -46.16 -36.44 27.13
CA VAL A 59 -45.23 -37.12 28.06
C VAL A 59 -43.88 -36.41 28.29
N GLN A 60 -43.60 -35.27 27.66
CA GLN A 60 -42.33 -34.55 27.84
C GLN A 60 -42.17 -33.85 29.21
N ALA A 61 -43.23 -33.70 30.01
CA ALA A 61 -43.21 -32.99 31.30
C ALA A 61 -42.62 -33.79 32.50
N ILE A 62 -41.62 -34.65 32.28
CA ILE A 62 -41.06 -35.51 33.35
C ILE A 62 -40.24 -34.67 34.36
N GLY A 63 -40.76 -34.54 35.58
CA GLY A 63 -40.03 -34.01 36.76
C GLY A 63 -40.48 -32.63 37.26
N MET A 64 -41.27 -31.90 36.47
CA MET A 64 -41.77 -30.56 36.81
C MET A 64 -43.09 -30.60 37.59
N SER A 65 -43.38 -29.55 38.37
CA SER A 65 -44.58 -29.44 39.21
C SER A 65 -45.79 -28.93 38.44
N LEU A 66 -46.95 -29.55 38.65
CA LEU A 66 -48.26 -29.03 38.22
C LEU A 66 -48.90 -28.29 39.40
N GLY A 67 -48.20 -27.24 39.87
CA GLY A 67 -48.46 -26.59 41.16
C GLY A 67 -48.22 -27.52 42.35
N PRO A 68 -49.13 -27.62 43.34
CA PRO A 68 -48.93 -28.43 44.55
C PRO A 68 -48.94 -29.95 44.28
N CYS A 69 -49.40 -30.39 43.10
CA CYS A 69 -49.34 -31.77 42.65
C CYS A 69 -48.04 -32.07 41.90
N ARG A 70 -47.26 -33.05 42.38
CA ARG A 70 -46.09 -33.56 41.66
C ARG A 70 -46.37 -34.94 41.07
N LEU A 71 -46.15 -35.07 39.77
CA LEU A 71 -46.33 -36.31 39.00
C LEU A 71 -45.05 -37.16 39.12
N ILE A 72 -45.14 -38.37 39.68
CA ILE A 72 -43.96 -39.06 40.25
C ILE A 72 -43.23 -39.98 39.27
N ARG A 73 -43.93 -40.60 38.32
CA ARG A 73 -43.36 -41.41 37.23
C ARG A 73 -44.40 -41.65 36.15
N SER A 74 -44.13 -41.20 34.93
CA SER A 74 -44.85 -41.74 33.77
C SER A 74 -44.38 -43.17 33.51
N LYS A 75 -45.33 -44.11 33.39
CA LYS A 75 -45.13 -45.26 32.50
C LYS A 75 -45.47 -44.79 31.09
N VAL A 76 -44.53 -44.95 30.17
CA VAL A 76 -44.44 -44.19 28.90
C VAL A 76 -45.63 -44.39 27.94
N ASN A 77 -46.45 -45.43 28.11
CA ASN A 77 -47.38 -45.92 27.08
C ASN A 77 -48.88 -45.95 27.50
N SER A 78 -49.39 -44.93 28.19
CA SER A 78 -50.84 -44.77 28.41
C SER A 78 -51.31 -43.32 28.43
N ASN A 79 -52.28 -42.96 27.58
CA ASN A 79 -52.94 -41.65 27.51
C ASN A 79 -53.92 -41.40 28.69
N SER A 80 -53.67 -42.01 29.84
CA SER A 80 -54.48 -41.93 31.05
C SER A 80 -53.54 -41.94 32.25
N ILE A 81 -53.49 -40.82 32.97
CA ILE A 81 -52.71 -40.70 34.20
C ILE A 81 -53.62 -41.15 35.34
N ALA A 82 -53.13 -42.01 36.23
CA ALA A 82 -53.93 -42.52 37.34
C ALA A 82 -53.79 -41.61 38.59
N VAL A 83 -54.87 -41.49 39.37
CA VAL A 83 -54.94 -40.57 40.54
C VAL A 83 -53.84 -40.85 41.58
N ASN A 84 -53.34 -42.09 41.64
CA ASN A 84 -52.26 -42.54 42.52
C ASN A 84 -50.83 -42.28 41.96
N GLU A 85 -50.68 -41.65 40.80
CA GLU A 85 -49.38 -41.26 40.21
C GLU A 85 -48.94 -39.83 40.61
N PHE A 86 -49.80 -39.12 41.35
CA PHE A 86 -49.55 -37.80 41.92
C PHE A 86 -49.38 -37.87 43.45
N ILE A 87 -48.52 -37.00 44.00
CA ILE A 87 -48.59 -36.62 45.42
C ILE A 87 -48.84 -35.11 45.50
N VAL A 88 -49.85 -34.74 46.28
CA VAL A 88 -50.01 -33.37 46.82
C VAL A 88 -48.95 -33.19 47.90
N ARG A 89 -48.08 -32.18 47.78
CA ARG A 89 -47.15 -31.79 48.84
C ARG A 89 -47.54 -30.44 49.41
N ASP A 90 -47.57 -30.37 50.73
CA ASP A 90 -47.68 -29.11 51.47
C ASP A 90 -46.30 -28.45 51.50
N ILE A 91 -46.02 -27.65 50.48
CA ILE A 91 -44.79 -26.87 50.28
C ILE A 91 -45.18 -25.46 49.84
N GLU A 92 -44.35 -24.47 50.18
CA GLU A 92 -44.68 -23.06 49.91
C GLU A 92 -44.57 -22.71 48.41
N PRO A 93 -45.36 -21.74 47.91
CA PRO A 93 -45.15 -21.18 46.58
C PRO A 93 -43.81 -20.47 46.48
N CYS A 94 -43.12 -20.59 45.35
CA CYS A 94 -41.98 -19.72 45.06
C CYS A 94 -42.45 -18.26 44.89
N GLU A 95 -41.79 -17.34 45.59
CA GLU A 95 -42.05 -15.89 45.55
C GLU A 95 -41.95 -15.25 44.15
N HIS A 96 -41.32 -15.94 43.18
CA HIS A 96 -41.20 -15.50 41.79
C HIS A 96 -42.10 -16.25 40.81
N ALA A 97 -42.86 -17.26 41.27
CA ALA A 97 -43.84 -18.02 40.50
C ALA A 97 -43.36 -18.39 39.07
N ALA A 98 -44.08 -17.97 38.03
CA ALA A 98 -43.76 -18.28 36.63
C ALA A 98 -42.52 -17.54 36.08
N TYR A 99 -41.97 -16.59 36.85
CA TYR A 99 -40.80 -15.78 36.50
C TYR A 99 -39.53 -16.19 37.28
N CYS A 100 -39.56 -17.32 37.98
CA CYS A 100 -38.40 -17.78 38.75
C CYS A 100 -37.21 -18.16 37.86
N GLU A 101 -36.05 -17.53 38.06
CA GLU A 101 -34.81 -17.87 37.33
C GLU A 101 -34.20 -19.22 37.77
N ASN A 102 -34.61 -19.75 38.93
CA ASN A 102 -34.03 -20.94 39.56
C ASN A 102 -34.76 -22.26 39.25
N LEU A 103 -35.62 -22.30 38.21
CA LEU A 103 -36.41 -23.48 37.81
C LEU A 103 -35.62 -24.77 37.51
N ASN A 104 -34.29 -24.67 37.35
CA ASN A 104 -33.39 -25.81 37.14
C ASN A 104 -32.62 -26.25 38.40
N ASP A 105 -32.74 -25.54 39.54
CA ASP A 105 -32.13 -25.95 40.81
C ASP A 105 -33.03 -27.00 41.50
N GLN A 106 -32.53 -28.23 41.60
CA GLN A 106 -33.27 -29.35 42.18
C GLN A 106 -33.55 -29.19 43.67
N ASN A 107 -32.77 -28.40 44.43
CA ASN A 107 -33.04 -28.13 45.83
C ASN A 107 -34.15 -27.08 45.96
N HIS A 108 -34.04 -25.99 45.20
CA HIS A 108 -35.06 -24.94 45.14
C HIS A 108 -36.43 -25.51 44.74
N CYS A 109 -36.49 -26.31 43.67
CA CYS A 109 -37.71 -26.99 43.21
C CYS A 109 -38.08 -28.26 44.03
N HIS A 110 -37.41 -28.52 45.15
CA HIS A 110 -37.90 -29.43 46.20
C HIS A 110 -38.49 -28.69 47.41
N SER A 111 -38.00 -27.48 47.71
CA SER A 111 -38.51 -26.62 48.78
C SER A 111 -39.74 -25.81 48.38
N TYR A 112 -39.82 -25.37 47.12
CA TYR A 112 -40.87 -24.47 46.63
C TYR A 112 -41.55 -25.01 45.37
N TYR A 113 -42.89 -24.88 45.30
CA TYR A 113 -43.62 -25.20 44.07
C TYR A 113 -43.64 -24.02 43.09
N HIS A 114 -43.75 -24.36 41.81
CA HIS A 114 -43.77 -23.41 40.70
C HIS A 114 -44.98 -23.68 39.79
N PRO A 115 -45.49 -22.66 39.09
CA PRO A 115 -46.46 -22.86 38.01
C PRO A 115 -45.88 -23.77 36.91
N PRO A 116 -46.70 -24.59 36.25
CA PRO A 116 -46.25 -25.51 35.21
C PRO A 116 -45.72 -24.82 33.95
N LEU A 117 -45.01 -25.58 33.10
CA LEU A 117 -44.79 -25.17 31.70
C LEU A 117 -46.13 -25.06 30.96
N CYS A 118 -46.24 -24.11 30.05
CA CYS A 118 -47.36 -24.05 29.11
C CYS A 118 -47.40 -25.35 28.27
N PRO A 119 -48.55 -26.07 28.19
CA PRO A 119 -48.68 -27.28 27.37
C PRO A 119 -48.37 -27.08 25.88
N SER A 120 -48.53 -25.86 25.36
CA SER A 120 -48.24 -25.50 23.96
C SER A 120 -46.84 -24.89 23.75
N SER A 121 -46.07 -24.64 24.83
CA SER A 121 -44.75 -23.98 24.81
C SER A 121 -44.63 -22.82 23.80
N SER A 122 -43.80 -22.94 22.77
CA SER A 122 -43.51 -21.93 21.75
C SER A 122 -44.62 -21.76 20.70
N GLU A 123 -45.60 -22.65 20.65
CA GLU A 123 -46.80 -22.57 19.80
C GLU A 123 -48.03 -21.98 20.55
N CYS A 124 -47.84 -21.49 21.78
CA CYS A 124 -48.94 -20.94 22.57
C CYS A 124 -49.51 -19.64 21.97
N THR A 125 -50.80 -19.68 21.59
CA THR A 125 -51.57 -18.52 21.12
C THR A 125 -52.09 -17.61 22.23
N GLU A 126 -52.03 -18.05 23.49
CA GLU A 126 -52.51 -17.31 24.67
C GLU A 126 -51.38 -16.55 25.39
N ASN A 127 -50.23 -16.37 24.71
CA ASN A 127 -49.04 -15.68 25.22
C ASN A 127 -49.18 -14.16 25.46
N ASN A 128 -50.38 -13.60 25.24
CA ASN A 128 -50.76 -12.22 25.57
C ASN A 128 -51.90 -12.15 26.61
N ASP A 129 -52.34 -13.29 27.16
CA ASP A 129 -53.26 -13.33 28.31
C ASP A 129 -52.44 -13.25 29.60
N ASP A 130 -52.61 -12.16 30.35
CA ASP A 130 -51.86 -11.90 31.59
C ASP A 130 -52.11 -12.97 32.67
N VAL A 131 -53.30 -13.59 32.70
CA VAL A 131 -53.64 -14.65 33.66
C VAL A 131 -52.95 -15.95 33.26
N HIS A 132 -53.03 -16.31 31.98
CA HIS A 132 -52.31 -17.47 31.44
C HIS A 132 -50.79 -17.33 31.64
N CYS A 133 -50.22 -16.15 31.40
CA CYS A 133 -48.77 -15.91 31.55
C CYS A 133 -48.30 -15.85 33.01
N GLN A 134 -49.18 -15.59 33.98
CA GLN A 134 -48.90 -15.74 35.41
C GLN A 134 -49.01 -17.20 35.87
N MET A 135 -49.86 -17.99 35.22
CA MET A 135 -50.14 -19.40 35.56
C MET A 135 -49.27 -20.41 34.80
N PHE A 136 -48.57 -20.01 33.72
CA PHE A 136 -47.76 -20.91 32.90
C PHE A 136 -46.41 -20.31 32.46
N VAL A 137 -45.34 -21.09 32.63
CA VAL A 137 -43.98 -20.77 32.19
C VAL A 137 -43.81 -21.02 30.68
N HIS A 138 -43.20 -20.08 29.97
CA HIS A 138 -42.96 -20.15 28.52
C HIS A 138 -41.47 -19.96 28.19
N ARG A 139 -40.92 -20.78 27.28
CA ARG A 139 -39.56 -20.65 26.75
C ARG A 139 -39.53 -19.92 25.40
N LYS A 140 -38.35 -19.45 24.99
CA LYS A 140 -38.15 -18.67 23.75
C LYS A 140 -37.26 -19.45 22.78
N ASN A 141 -37.48 -19.34 21.47
CA ASN A 141 -36.59 -19.97 20.50
C ASN A 141 -35.22 -19.28 20.50
N CYS A 142 -34.12 -20.05 20.53
CA CYS A 142 -32.78 -19.48 20.44
C CYS A 142 -32.54 -18.78 19.09
N ARG A 143 -32.11 -17.51 19.11
CA ARG A 143 -31.82 -16.72 17.90
C ARG A 143 -30.77 -17.36 16.98
N ASP A 144 -29.83 -18.12 17.53
CA ASP A 144 -28.75 -18.75 16.78
C ASP A 144 -29.10 -20.18 16.33
N GLY A 145 -30.24 -20.74 16.78
CA GLY A 145 -30.74 -22.07 16.40
C GLY A 145 -29.68 -23.18 16.52
N GLY A 146 -29.56 -24.02 15.49
CA GLY A 146 -28.53 -25.06 15.40
C GLY A 146 -27.07 -24.58 15.28
N ARG A 147 -26.83 -23.26 15.19
CA ARG A 147 -25.49 -22.64 15.24
C ARG A 147 -25.11 -22.17 16.65
N CYS A 148 -26.01 -22.24 17.63
CA CYS A 148 -25.73 -21.76 18.98
C CYS A 148 -24.57 -22.54 19.63
N ALA A 149 -23.55 -21.81 20.09
CA ALA A 149 -22.40 -22.36 20.81
C ALA A 149 -22.44 -22.07 22.33
N LEU A 150 -23.52 -21.45 22.83
CA LEU A 150 -23.70 -21.16 24.25
C LEU A 150 -24.23 -22.39 24.98
N THR A 151 -23.42 -22.93 25.87
CA THR A 151 -23.73 -24.12 26.69
C THR A 151 -23.92 -23.78 28.16
N ASP A 152 -24.02 -22.48 28.52
CA ASP A 152 -24.24 -22.07 29.90
C ASP A 152 -25.68 -22.37 30.34
N ALA A 153 -25.84 -22.71 31.63
CA ALA A 153 -27.12 -23.14 32.18
C ALA A 153 -28.21 -22.05 32.15
N ARG A 154 -27.84 -20.76 32.07
CA ARG A 154 -28.80 -19.65 32.03
C ARG A 154 -29.34 -19.43 30.61
N HIS A 155 -28.50 -19.60 29.58
CA HIS A 155 -28.96 -19.64 28.19
C HIS A 155 -29.87 -20.86 27.95
N LEU A 156 -29.44 -22.05 28.37
CA LEU A 156 -30.21 -23.31 28.23
C LEU A 156 -31.51 -23.36 29.05
N ALA A 157 -31.65 -22.53 30.09
CA ALA A 157 -32.91 -22.38 30.84
C ALA A 157 -33.94 -21.52 30.10
N ASN A 158 -33.48 -20.49 29.39
CA ASN A 158 -34.34 -19.46 28.79
C ASN A 158 -34.66 -19.72 27.32
N PHE A 159 -33.85 -20.52 26.62
CA PHE A 159 -33.97 -20.75 25.19
C PHE A 159 -34.02 -22.23 24.81
N ASP A 160 -34.96 -22.58 23.95
CA ASP A 160 -35.02 -23.90 23.30
C ASP A 160 -34.11 -23.94 22.04
N HIS A 161 -33.54 -25.12 21.77
CA HIS A 161 -32.67 -25.41 20.62
C HIS A 161 -33.06 -26.75 19.98
N PRO A 162 -32.70 -26.98 18.70
CA PRO A 162 -32.79 -28.31 18.10
C PRO A 162 -31.85 -29.32 18.75
N ASP A 163 -32.11 -30.62 18.55
CA ASP A 163 -31.30 -31.71 19.10
C ASP A 163 -29.86 -31.76 18.55
N TYR A 164 -28.93 -32.40 19.27
CA TYR A 164 -27.57 -32.55 18.75
C TYR A 164 -27.55 -33.46 17.51
N CYS A 165 -26.84 -33.03 16.46
CA CYS A 165 -26.67 -33.80 15.24
C CYS A 165 -26.07 -35.19 15.52
N SER A 166 -26.63 -36.24 14.92
CA SER A 166 -26.20 -37.65 15.06
C SER A 166 -24.71 -37.86 14.73
N ASP A 167 -24.18 -37.08 13.79
CA ASP A 167 -22.81 -37.20 13.31
C ASP A 167 -21.80 -36.49 14.25
N GLY A 168 -22.28 -35.78 15.28
CA GLY A 168 -21.47 -35.17 16.32
C GLY A 168 -20.36 -34.26 15.79
N GLY A 169 -19.12 -34.51 16.22
CA GLY A 169 -17.91 -33.80 15.75
C GLY A 169 -17.56 -34.03 14.28
N HIS A 170 -18.22 -34.96 13.59
CA HIS A 170 -17.95 -35.28 12.18
C HIS A 170 -18.88 -34.54 11.21
N CYS A 171 -19.97 -33.91 11.67
CA CYS A 171 -20.89 -33.21 10.77
C CYS A 171 -20.26 -31.94 10.16
N THR A 172 -20.35 -31.83 8.83
CA THR A 172 -19.93 -30.65 8.05
C THR A 172 -21.10 -29.90 7.41
N ASN A 173 -22.34 -30.38 7.56
CA ASN A 173 -23.51 -29.77 6.92
C ASN A 173 -23.90 -28.46 7.63
N MET A 174 -23.81 -27.33 6.91
CA MET A 174 -24.12 -25.99 7.42
C MET A 174 -25.31 -25.33 6.73
N ARG A 175 -26.10 -26.11 5.98
CA ARG A 175 -27.34 -25.64 5.34
C ARG A 175 -28.45 -25.35 6.36
N THR A 176 -29.34 -24.43 6.01
CA THR A 176 -30.40 -23.92 6.91
C THR A 176 -31.43 -24.98 7.29
N ASP A 177 -31.79 -25.87 6.37
CA ASP A 177 -32.67 -27.02 6.60
C ASP A 177 -32.11 -27.93 7.71
N HIS A 178 -30.83 -28.29 7.63
CA HIS A 178 -30.15 -29.10 8.64
C HIS A 178 -30.03 -28.38 9.99
N LEU A 179 -29.71 -27.08 9.98
CA LEU A 179 -29.52 -26.27 11.20
C LEU A 179 -30.83 -25.86 11.90
N ASN A 180 -31.97 -26.01 11.23
CA ASN A 180 -33.29 -25.91 11.86
C ASN A 180 -33.64 -27.20 12.63
N LEU A 181 -33.10 -28.34 12.22
CA LEU A 181 -33.36 -29.66 12.81
C LEU A 181 -32.29 -30.09 13.84
N TYR A 182 -31.05 -29.64 13.68
CA TYR A 182 -29.92 -30.10 14.49
C TYR A 182 -28.97 -28.97 14.91
N ARG A 183 -28.52 -29.00 16.17
CA ARG A 183 -27.40 -28.21 16.69
C ARG A 183 -26.07 -28.95 16.62
N HIS A 184 -25.00 -28.20 16.43
CA HIS A 184 -23.63 -28.73 16.35
C HIS A 184 -22.81 -28.46 17.62
N VAL A 185 -21.83 -29.32 17.87
CA VAL A 185 -20.77 -29.05 18.85
C VAL A 185 -19.81 -27.95 18.36
N PRO A 186 -19.11 -27.24 19.28
CA PRO A 186 -18.16 -26.18 18.92
C PRO A 186 -17.05 -26.63 17.95
N ILE A 187 -16.53 -25.70 17.14
CA ILE A 187 -15.37 -25.99 16.28
C ILE A 187 -14.11 -26.08 17.15
N CYS A 188 -13.27 -27.09 16.93
CA CYS A 188 -12.00 -27.28 17.62
C CYS A 188 -11.07 -26.06 17.48
N GLU A 189 -10.29 -25.75 18.53
CA GLU A 189 -9.28 -24.68 18.51
C GLU A 189 -8.17 -24.91 17.47
N ASN A 190 -7.92 -26.16 17.06
CA ASN A 190 -6.97 -26.51 16.01
C ASN A 190 -7.64 -26.81 14.64
N GLY A 191 -8.97 -26.64 14.51
CA GLY A 191 -9.70 -26.79 13.25
C GLY A 191 -9.53 -28.18 12.60
N ILE A 192 -9.12 -28.22 11.33
CA ILE A 192 -8.84 -29.47 10.61
C ILE A 192 -7.55 -30.13 11.09
N ASP A 193 -6.50 -29.32 11.35
CA ASP A 193 -5.12 -29.71 11.73
C ASP A 193 -5.01 -30.28 13.16
N CYS A 194 -6.11 -30.72 13.79
CA CYS A 194 -6.10 -31.14 15.18
C CYS A 194 -5.46 -32.51 15.39
N ASP A 195 -4.30 -32.55 16.03
CA ASP A 195 -3.61 -33.78 16.47
C ASP A 195 -4.53 -34.79 17.17
N LEU A 196 -5.47 -34.32 18.01
CA LEU A 196 -6.40 -35.18 18.76
C LEU A 196 -7.44 -35.86 17.86
N LYS A 197 -7.76 -35.28 16.69
CA LYS A 197 -8.58 -35.88 15.63
C LYS A 197 -7.82 -37.04 14.96
N TYR A 198 -6.56 -36.81 14.59
CA TYR A 198 -5.70 -37.84 13.98
C TYR A 198 -5.42 -39.00 14.95
N ARG A 199 -5.21 -38.70 16.24
CA ARG A 199 -5.07 -39.69 17.32
C ARG A 199 -6.40 -40.32 17.78
N ARG A 200 -7.54 -39.97 17.14
CA ARG A 200 -8.90 -40.49 17.40
C ARG A 200 -9.33 -40.45 18.88
N VAL A 201 -9.02 -39.37 19.60
CA VAL A 201 -9.39 -39.24 21.02
C VAL A 201 -10.91 -39.05 21.14
N ALA A 202 -11.62 -40.10 21.58
CA ALA A 202 -13.08 -40.16 21.57
C ALA A 202 -13.75 -38.98 22.32
N GLU A 203 -13.24 -38.63 23.51
CA GLU A 203 -13.76 -37.52 24.32
C GLU A 203 -13.59 -36.14 23.64
N HIS A 204 -12.61 -36.01 22.75
CA HIS A 204 -12.42 -34.79 21.97
C HIS A 204 -13.36 -34.74 20.76
N LEU A 205 -13.61 -35.88 20.11
CA LEU A 205 -14.50 -36.01 18.96
C LEU A 205 -15.99 -35.86 19.33
N THR A 206 -16.38 -36.16 20.58
CA THR A 206 -17.75 -35.89 21.08
C THR A 206 -17.95 -34.44 21.50
N LYS A 207 -16.88 -33.70 21.83
CA LYS A 207 -16.94 -32.30 22.30
C LYS A 207 -16.68 -31.25 21.22
N PHE A 208 -15.97 -31.60 20.14
CA PHE A 208 -15.55 -30.64 19.11
C PHE A 208 -15.67 -31.20 17.70
N ARG A 209 -15.99 -30.33 16.73
CA ARG A 209 -15.96 -30.62 15.29
C ARG A 209 -14.72 -30.06 14.58
N HIS A 210 -14.29 -30.74 13.52
CA HIS A 210 -13.01 -30.48 12.84
C HIS A 210 -13.17 -30.18 11.34
N CYS A 211 -14.07 -29.24 11.03
CA CYS A 211 -14.33 -28.68 9.71
C CYS A 211 -13.44 -27.46 9.40
N GLN A 212 -13.53 -26.92 8.18
CA GLN A 212 -13.00 -25.59 7.87
C GLN A 212 -13.67 -24.53 8.75
N ARG A 213 -12.94 -23.46 9.08
CA ARG A 213 -13.52 -22.28 9.75
C ARG A 213 -14.00 -21.25 8.73
N PRO A 214 -15.14 -20.56 8.92
CA PRO A 214 -15.49 -19.40 8.10
C PRO A 214 -14.35 -18.38 8.12
N CYS A 215 -13.87 -17.97 6.95
CA CYS A 215 -12.83 -16.95 6.82
C CYS A 215 -13.33 -15.59 7.34
N GLU A 216 -12.54 -14.92 8.19
CA GLU A 216 -12.85 -13.61 8.79
C GLU A 216 -13.18 -12.51 7.76
N PHE A 217 -12.76 -12.69 6.51
CA PHE A 217 -12.94 -11.75 5.40
C PHE A 217 -14.01 -12.20 4.39
N GLY A 218 -14.47 -13.45 4.46
CA GLY A 218 -15.38 -14.05 3.50
C GLY A 218 -14.93 -13.87 2.05
N GLY A 219 -15.79 -13.29 1.21
CA GLY A 219 -15.51 -12.98 -0.20
C GLY A 219 -14.49 -11.87 -0.43
N ASN A 220 -14.08 -11.14 0.62
CA ASN A 220 -13.11 -10.04 0.59
C ASN A 220 -11.71 -10.51 1.05
N CYS A 221 -11.46 -11.82 1.03
CA CYS A 221 -10.22 -12.43 1.51
C CYS A 221 -8.97 -11.90 0.79
N ILE A 222 -8.11 -11.23 1.55
CA ILE A 222 -6.78 -10.77 1.10
C ILE A 222 -5.71 -11.88 1.12
N ARG A 223 -5.88 -12.93 1.95
CA ARG A 223 -4.98 -14.09 2.01
C ARG A 223 -5.27 -15.15 0.95
N TYR A 224 -5.91 -14.79 -0.16
CA TYR A 224 -6.39 -15.73 -1.18
C TYR A 224 -5.28 -16.49 -1.95
N HIS A 225 -4.02 -16.04 -1.84
CA HIS A 225 -2.86 -16.76 -2.38
C HIS A 225 -2.14 -17.67 -1.37
N ASP A 226 -2.44 -17.57 -0.08
CA ASP A 226 -1.91 -18.41 1.00
C ASP A 226 -2.62 -19.78 0.97
N GLN A 227 -1.89 -20.81 0.55
CA GLN A 227 -2.44 -22.15 0.39
C GLN A 227 -2.90 -22.76 1.72
N LYS A 228 -2.27 -22.43 2.85
CA LYS A 228 -2.72 -22.97 4.15
C LYS A 228 -4.03 -22.29 4.59
N HIS A 229 -4.15 -20.98 4.37
CA HIS A 229 -5.40 -20.25 4.61
C HIS A 229 -6.55 -20.78 3.74
N ILE A 230 -6.36 -20.91 2.43
CA ILE A 230 -7.38 -21.42 1.49
C ILE A 230 -7.76 -22.89 1.76
N THR A 231 -6.85 -23.73 2.28
CA THR A 231 -7.18 -25.11 2.64
C THR A 231 -7.92 -25.22 3.99
N ASN A 232 -7.55 -24.41 4.98
CA ASN A 232 -8.02 -24.56 6.36
C ASN A 232 -9.27 -23.72 6.70
N GLU A 233 -9.56 -22.69 5.91
CA GLU A 233 -10.71 -21.80 6.08
C GLU A 233 -11.69 -21.93 4.90
N GLN A 234 -12.95 -21.58 5.15
CA GLN A 234 -14.06 -21.66 4.21
C GLN A 234 -14.37 -20.26 3.66
N HIS A 235 -14.42 -20.17 2.34
CA HIS A 235 -14.71 -18.95 1.59
C HIS A 235 -16.00 -19.15 0.77
N PRO A 236 -16.72 -18.08 0.37
CA PRO A 236 -17.90 -18.18 -0.50
C PRO A 236 -17.54 -18.40 -1.98
N PHE A 237 -16.25 -18.36 -2.33
CA PHE A 237 -15.74 -18.47 -3.69
C PHE A 237 -15.02 -19.80 -3.95
N ASN A 238 -14.96 -20.20 -5.23
CA ASN A 238 -14.15 -21.33 -5.70
C ASN A 238 -12.64 -21.07 -5.54
N LEU A 239 -11.82 -22.13 -5.63
CA LEU A 239 -10.35 -22.04 -5.48
C LEU A 239 -9.76 -20.87 -6.31
N PRO A 240 -9.02 -19.93 -5.70
CA PRO A 240 -8.47 -18.79 -6.44
C PRO A 240 -7.54 -19.23 -7.57
N CYS A 241 -7.69 -18.64 -8.76
CA CYS A 241 -6.81 -18.91 -9.90
C CYS A 241 -5.37 -18.49 -9.54
N PRO A 242 -4.35 -19.36 -9.66
CA PRO A 242 -2.98 -19.03 -9.26
C PRO A 242 -2.35 -17.82 -9.97
N TYR A 243 -2.93 -17.41 -11.10
CA TYR A 243 -2.50 -16.27 -11.92
C TYR A 243 -3.37 -15.01 -11.74
N THR A 244 -4.37 -14.99 -10.85
CA THR A 244 -5.16 -13.78 -10.53
C THR A 244 -4.34 -12.82 -9.63
N PRO A 245 -4.53 -11.49 -9.67
CA PRO A 245 -5.35 -10.71 -10.59
C PRO A 245 -4.81 -10.64 -12.03
N PHE A 246 -3.49 -10.47 -12.21
CA PHE A 246 -2.95 -9.84 -13.43
C PHE A 246 -2.46 -10.76 -14.54
N SER A 247 -2.24 -12.06 -14.27
CA SER A 247 -1.53 -12.96 -15.19
C SER A 247 -2.41 -14.00 -15.89
N CYS A 248 -3.70 -14.12 -15.53
CA CYS A 248 -4.59 -15.12 -16.13
C CYS A 248 -5.08 -14.70 -17.52
N LYS A 249 -4.44 -15.23 -18.57
CA LYS A 249 -4.84 -15.01 -19.98
C LYS A 249 -6.27 -15.48 -20.30
N MET A 250 -6.77 -16.53 -19.65
CA MET A 250 -8.15 -17.02 -19.89
C MET A 250 -9.18 -16.02 -19.38
N PHE A 251 -9.02 -15.51 -18.15
CA PHE A 251 -9.90 -14.48 -17.59
C PHE A 251 -9.77 -13.15 -18.35
N ALA A 252 -8.56 -12.76 -18.75
CA ALA A 252 -8.34 -11.59 -19.60
C ALA A 252 -9.07 -11.70 -20.96
N LYS A 253 -9.11 -12.88 -21.58
CA LYS A 253 -9.92 -13.15 -22.80
C LYS A 253 -11.42 -13.08 -22.52
N LEU A 254 -11.90 -13.62 -21.40
CA LEU A 254 -13.32 -13.53 -21.01
C LEU A 254 -13.78 -12.07 -20.88
N LEU A 255 -12.92 -11.20 -20.33
CA LEU A 255 -13.17 -9.76 -20.19
C LEU A 255 -12.94 -8.96 -21.50
N GLN A 256 -12.52 -9.59 -22.60
CA GLN A 256 -12.25 -8.97 -23.91
C GLN A 256 -12.93 -9.74 -25.07
N PRO A 257 -14.28 -9.75 -25.18
CA PRO A 257 -14.97 -10.44 -26.26
C PRO A 257 -14.76 -9.79 -27.64
N SER A 258 -13.92 -10.44 -28.46
CA SER A 258 -13.92 -10.55 -29.93
C SER A 258 -13.93 -9.30 -30.85
N ASN A 259 -14.19 -8.08 -30.38
CA ASN A 259 -14.28 -6.90 -31.28
C ASN A 259 -12.91 -6.27 -31.64
N GLU A 260 -11.84 -6.56 -30.88
CA GLU A 260 -10.55 -5.85 -30.99
C GLU A 260 -9.34 -6.79 -31.25
N GLN A 261 -9.56 -8.08 -31.49
CA GLN A 261 -8.53 -9.06 -31.86
C GLN A 261 -8.92 -9.76 -33.17
N ASN A 262 -7.99 -9.90 -34.12
CA ASN A 262 -8.26 -10.40 -35.49
C ASN A 262 -8.51 -11.92 -35.56
N SER A 263 -8.93 -12.53 -34.45
CA SER A 263 -9.22 -13.95 -34.29
C SER A 263 -10.22 -14.11 -33.17
N SER A 264 -11.52 -14.15 -33.51
CA SER A 264 -12.56 -14.56 -32.56
C SER A 264 -12.22 -15.94 -32.00
N PRO A 265 -12.26 -16.16 -30.67
CA PRO A 265 -12.08 -17.50 -30.11
C PRO A 265 -13.07 -18.47 -30.74
N ASN A 266 -12.60 -19.63 -31.19
CA ASN A 266 -13.50 -20.65 -31.74
C ASN A 266 -14.39 -21.22 -30.62
N ALA A 267 -15.48 -21.91 -30.99
CA ALA A 267 -16.46 -22.41 -30.01
C ALA A 267 -15.84 -23.32 -28.93
N ASN A 268 -14.80 -24.09 -29.27
CA ASN A 268 -14.10 -24.96 -28.32
C ASN A 268 -13.24 -24.12 -27.36
N GLU A 269 -12.46 -23.17 -27.88
CA GLU A 269 -11.66 -22.25 -27.07
C GLU A 269 -12.53 -21.41 -26.10
N MET A 270 -13.68 -20.91 -26.55
CA MET A 270 -14.63 -20.18 -25.70
C MET A 270 -15.20 -21.09 -24.59
N ASN A 271 -15.49 -22.36 -24.90
CA ASN A 271 -15.93 -23.34 -23.90
C ASN A 271 -14.81 -23.67 -22.89
N GLU A 272 -13.54 -23.65 -23.29
CA GLU A 272 -12.40 -23.83 -22.37
C GLU A 272 -12.16 -22.62 -21.47
N ILE A 273 -12.25 -21.40 -22.03
CA ILE A 273 -12.22 -20.15 -21.27
C ILE A 273 -13.30 -20.16 -20.18
N LYS A 274 -14.56 -20.47 -20.55
CA LYS A 274 -15.67 -20.59 -19.58
C LYS A 274 -15.42 -21.67 -18.53
N ARG A 275 -15.00 -22.88 -18.95
CA ARG A 275 -14.68 -24.00 -18.03
C ARG A 275 -13.59 -23.62 -17.01
N HIS A 276 -12.58 -22.86 -17.43
CA HIS A 276 -11.54 -22.33 -16.54
C HIS A 276 -12.08 -21.24 -15.59
N CYS A 277 -12.95 -20.36 -16.09
CA CYS A 277 -13.52 -19.26 -15.31
C CYS A 277 -14.62 -19.69 -14.33
N TYR A 278 -15.27 -20.84 -14.54
CA TYR A 278 -16.16 -21.44 -13.54
C TYR A 278 -15.43 -22.29 -12.50
N ARG A 279 -14.29 -22.91 -12.85
CA ARG A 279 -13.52 -23.79 -11.95
C ARG A 279 -12.74 -23.04 -10.88
N TYR A 280 -12.29 -21.82 -11.17
CA TYR A 280 -11.45 -21.02 -10.28
C TYR A 280 -12.06 -19.63 -10.09
N SER A 281 -11.67 -18.92 -9.03
CA SER A 281 -12.12 -17.54 -8.77
C SER A 281 -11.04 -16.49 -8.98
N TYR A 282 -11.47 -15.26 -9.29
CA TYR A 282 -10.60 -14.15 -9.70
C TYR A 282 -10.86 -12.89 -8.89
N VAL A 283 -9.85 -12.05 -8.72
CA VAL A 283 -10.08 -10.69 -8.18
C VAL A 283 -11.06 -9.95 -9.09
N CYS A 284 -12.16 -9.48 -8.51
CA CYS A 284 -13.19 -8.73 -9.22
C CYS A 284 -12.60 -7.44 -9.82
N PRO A 285 -12.77 -7.15 -11.12
CA PRO A 285 -12.22 -5.94 -11.74
C PRO A 285 -12.70 -4.62 -11.14
N TRP A 286 -13.76 -4.62 -10.33
CA TRP A 286 -14.30 -3.45 -9.63
C TRP A 286 -14.03 -3.43 -8.12
N GLY A 287 -13.40 -4.47 -7.55
CA GLY A 287 -13.07 -4.54 -6.12
C GLY A 287 -14.23 -4.14 -5.22
N ARG A 288 -14.04 -3.09 -4.40
CA ARG A 288 -15.05 -2.55 -3.47
C ARG A 288 -16.24 -1.83 -4.12
N LEU A 289 -16.16 -1.56 -5.42
CA LEU A 289 -17.17 -0.83 -6.21
C LEU A 289 -18.05 -1.78 -7.04
N CYS A 290 -17.92 -3.10 -6.83
CA CYS A 290 -18.76 -4.07 -7.50
C CYS A 290 -20.19 -4.07 -6.92
N ASN A 291 -21.18 -3.84 -7.78
CA ASN A 291 -22.60 -3.87 -7.44
C ASN A 291 -23.28 -5.19 -7.83
N ASP A 292 -22.54 -6.16 -8.40
CA ASP A 292 -23.08 -7.49 -8.73
C ASP A 292 -23.13 -8.35 -7.46
N GLN A 293 -24.30 -8.93 -7.20
CA GLN A 293 -24.60 -9.76 -6.03
C GLN A 293 -25.20 -11.11 -6.45
N SER A 294 -25.04 -11.51 -7.72
CA SER A 294 -25.47 -12.81 -8.21
C SER A 294 -24.61 -13.94 -7.64
N GLU A 295 -25.21 -15.09 -7.38
CA GLU A 295 -24.52 -16.26 -6.80
C GLU A 295 -23.40 -16.78 -7.74
N GLU A 296 -23.58 -16.66 -9.06
CA GLU A 296 -22.56 -16.96 -10.08
C GLU A 296 -21.34 -16.02 -9.96
N HIS A 297 -21.56 -14.71 -9.79
CA HIS A 297 -20.47 -13.74 -9.60
C HIS A 297 -19.79 -13.87 -8.23
N LEU A 298 -20.57 -14.04 -7.15
CA LEU A 298 -20.03 -14.15 -5.79
C LEU A 298 -19.24 -15.45 -5.58
N SER A 299 -19.59 -16.54 -6.27
CA SER A 299 -18.83 -17.79 -6.24
C SER A 299 -17.58 -17.77 -7.13
N THR A 300 -17.58 -17.00 -8.23
CA THR A 300 -16.45 -16.92 -9.18
C THR A 300 -15.50 -15.73 -8.96
N THR A 301 -15.76 -14.84 -7.99
CA THR A 301 -14.92 -13.65 -7.76
C THR A 301 -14.56 -13.34 -6.31
N ILE A 302 -13.50 -12.53 -6.15
CA ILE A 302 -12.87 -12.14 -4.89
C ILE A 302 -12.83 -10.61 -4.82
N HIS A 303 -13.41 -10.03 -3.78
CA HIS A 303 -13.67 -8.59 -3.67
C HIS A 303 -12.60 -7.88 -2.81
N ILE A 304 -11.43 -7.61 -3.39
CA ILE A 304 -10.34 -6.94 -2.69
C ILE A 304 -10.65 -5.44 -2.56
N ALA A 305 -10.84 -4.97 -1.32
CA ALA A 305 -11.14 -3.58 -1.02
C ALA A 305 -9.88 -2.74 -0.81
N ARG A 306 -9.40 -2.08 -1.87
CA ARG A 306 -8.36 -1.04 -1.75
C ARG A 306 -8.88 0.16 -0.97
N GLU A 307 -7.98 1.02 -0.50
CA GLU A 307 -8.36 2.36 -0.05
C GLU A 307 -8.94 3.17 -1.23
N MET A 308 -9.95 4.01 -0.96
CA MET A 308 -10.46 4.95 -1.96
C MET A 308 -9.42 6.04 -2.22
N CYS A 309 -9.39 6.55 -3.45
CA CYS A 309 -8.54 7.68 -3.81
C CYS A 309 -8.77 8.88 -2.86
N PRO A 310 -7.71 9.49 -2.28
CA PRO A 310 -7.86 10.65 -1.38
C PRO A 310 -8.56 11.87 -1.98
N SER A 311 -8.62 11.98 -3.32
CA SER A 311 -9.42 13.01 -4.01
C SER A 311 -10.94 12.78 -3.95
N GLY A 312 -11.39 11.62 -3.46
CA GLY A 312 -12.81 11.26 -3.35
C GLY A 312 -13.55 11.31 -4.68
N SER A 313 -14.72 11.96 -4.67
CA SER A 313 -15.57 12.16 -5.85
C SER A 313 -15.14 13.32 -6.76
N SER A 314 -14.07 14.05 -6.43
CA SER A 314 -13.54 15.12 -7.28
C SER A 314 -12.70 14.55 -8.44
N PRO A 315 -12.57 15.24 -9.59
CA PRO A 315 -11.77 14.74 -10.71
C PRO A 315 -10.30 14.60 -10.32
N CYS A 316 -9.84 13.36 -10.13
CA CYS A 316 -8.50 13.09 -9.62
C CYS A 316 -7.42 13.57 -10.61
N THR A 317 -6.56 14.47 -10.16
CA THR A 317 -5.41 14.99 -10.94
C THR A 317 -4.35 13.91 -11.24
N GLN A 318 -4.46 12.74 -10.63
CA GLN A 318 -3.55 11.60 -10.81
C GLN A 318 -4.07 10.52 -11.78
N MET A 319 -5.20 10.74 -12.46
CA MET A 319 -5.76 9.82 -13.46
C MET A 319 -4.76 9.37 -14.55
N MET A 320 -3.72 10.17 -14.84
CA MET A 320 -2.68 9.83 -15.83
C MET A 320 -1.60 8.86 -15.32
N LYS A 321 -1.65 8.39 -14.06
CA LYS A 321 -0.58 7.63 -13.40
C LYS A 321 -0.99 6.19 -13.12
N GLU A 322 -0.39 5.24 -13.84
CA GLU A 322 -0.65 3.79 -13.72
C GLU A 322 -0.51 3.31 -12.26
N ASP A 323 0.61 3.64 -11.59
CA ASP A 323 0.88 3.39 -10.15
C ASP A 323 -0.30 3.78 -9.22
N HIS A 324 -0.93 4.92 -9.49
CA HIS A 324 -1.98 5.51 -8.64
C HIS A 324 -3.32 4.80 -8.85
N LEU A 325 -3.67 4.53 -10.12
CA LEU A 325 -4.88 3.78 -10.48
C LEU A 325 -4.82 2.33 -10.01
N ASP A 326 -3.64 1.72 -9.99
CA ASP A 326 -3.46 0.36 -9.49
C ASP A 326 -3.29 0.30 -7.95
N SER A 327 -3.13 1.45 -7.27
CA SER A 327 -3.09 1.54 -5.79
C SER A 327 -4.44 1.88 -5.14
N PHE A 328 -5.27 2.72 -5.78
CA PHE A 328 -6.49 3.27 -5.17
C PHE A 328 -7.75 3.02 -6.02
N SER A 329 -8.88 2.71 -5.36
CA SER A 329 -10.17 2.59 -6.03
C SER A 329 -10.76 3.96 -6.40
N HIS A 330 -11.39 4.04 -7.58
CA HIS A 330 -12.05 5.23 -8.12
C HIS A 330 -13.40 4.85 -8.73
N ALA A 331 -14.47 5.60 -8.46
CA ALA A 331 -15.87 5.21 -8.74
C ALA A 331 -16.15 4.68 -10.16
N ASN A 332 -15.47 5.24 -11.18
CA ASN A 332 -15.66 4.89 -12.60
C ASN A 332 -14.42 4.25 -13.25
N VAL A 333 -13.47 3.72 -12.48
CA VAL A 333 -12.26 3.05 -12.99
C VAL A 333 -12.25 1.60 -12.48
N ARG A 334 -11.82 0.65 -13.32
CA ARG A 334 -11.59 -0.71 -12.85
C ARG A 334 -10.37 -0.74 -11.93
N ASP A 335 -10.46 -1.42 -10.79
CA ASP A 335 -9.30 -1.75 -9.97
C ASP A 335 -8.33 -2.64 -10.77
N ILE A 336 -8.86 -3.63 -11.51
CA ILE A 336 -8.07 -4.47 -12.42
C ILE A 336 -8.35 -4.05 -13.87
N ARG A 337 -7.51 -3.15 -14.39
CA ARG A 337 -7.57 -2.67 -15.79
C ARG A 337 -7.02 -3.70 -16.77
N LEU A 338 -7.55 -3.68 -17.99
CA LEU A 338 -7.18 -4.57 -19.08
C LEU A 338 -5.81 -4.20 -19.67
N LEU A 339 -4.99 -5.18 -20.07
CA LEU A 339 -3.76 -4.87 -20.80
C LEU A 339 -4.08 -4.35 -22.21
N CYS A 340 -3.50 -3.21 -22.60
CA CYS A 340 -3.63 -2.65 -23.94
C CYS A 340 -2.93 -3.52 -25.01
N ARG A 341 -3.52 -3.61 -26.21
CA ARG A 341 -2.94 -4.30 -27.38
C ARG A 341 -1.66 -3.65 -27.90
N TYR A 342 -1.47 -2.35 -27.66
CA TYR A 342 -0.28 -1.59 -28.09
C TYR A 342 0.64 -1.28 -26.89
N PRO A 343 1.97 -1.43 -27.04
CA PRO A 343 2.95 -0.95 -26.05
C PRO A 343 2.72 0.51 -25.62
N GLY A 344 3.09 0.85 -24.38
CA GLY A 344 2.84 2.20 -23.82
C GLY A 344 3.46 3.37 -24.59
N SER A 345 4.50 3.11 -25.40
CA SER A 345 5.11 4.09 -26.31
C SER A 345 4.49 4.14 -27.71
N GLU A 346 3.75 3.10 -28.11
CA GLU A 346 3.12 2.97 -29.44
C GLU A 346 1.59 3.24 -29.40
N CYS A 347 0.98 3.20 -28.22
CA CYS A 347 -0.44 3.50 -28.02
C CYS A 347 -0.74 5.01 -28.15
N ARG A 348 -1.47 5.39 -29.22
CA ARG A 348 -1.89 6.78 -29.46
C ARG A 348 -3.00 7.27 -28.51
N ASP A 349 -3.78 6.34 -27.96
CA ASP A 349 -4.96 6.62 -27.14
C ASP A 349 -4.67 6.67 -25.63
N ARG A 350 -3.41 6.42 -25.23
CA ARG A 350 -2.95 6.30 -23.83
C ARG A 350 -3.32 7.44 -22.89
N SER A 351 -3.63 8.63 -23.42
CA SER A 351 -4.02 9.82 -22.66
C SER A 351 -5.50 10.19 -22.77
N LYS A 352 -6.35 9.35 -23.37
CA LYS A 352 -7.80 9.56 -23.44
C LYS A 352 -8.47 9.01 -22.18
N PRO A 353 -9.37 9.76 -21.50
CA PRO A 353 -10.04 9.30 -20.28
C PRO A 353 -10.73 7.92 -20.41
N ASP A 354 -11.48 7.70 -21.50
CA ASP A 354 -12.19 6.43 -21.75
C ASP A 354 -11.25 5.22 -21.93
N HIS A 355 -10.02 5.48 -22.39
CA HIS A 355 -8.98 4.48 -22.56
C HIS A 355 -8.35 4.16 -21.21
N ILE A 356 -7.94 5.19 -20.45
CA ILE A 356 -7.36 5.09 -19.10
C ILE A 356 -8.29 4.33 -18.13
N ILE A 357 -9.60 4.57 -18.21
CA ILE A 357 -10.62 3.90 -17.39
C ILE A 357 -10.64 2.36 -17.58
N LYS A 358 -10.33 1.90 -18.80
CA LYS A 358 -10.45 0.49 -19.22
C LYS A 358 -9.11 -0.23 -19.25
N TYR A 359 -8.07 0.46 -19.70
CA TYR A 359 -6.79 -0.10 -20.11
C TYR A 359 -5.61 0.40 -19.26
N ARG A 360 -4.62 -0.47 -19.11
CA ARG A 360 -3.26 -0.20 -18.62
C ARG A 360 -2.26 -0.52 -19.72
N HIS A 361 -1.05 0.04 -19.64
CA HIS A 361 0.00 -0.22 -20.62
C HIS A 361 1.12 -1.08 -20.04
N ASN A 362 1.84 -1.80 -20.90
CA ASN A 362 3.11 -2.40 -20.54
C ASN A 362 4.28 -1.51 -21.00
N TYR A 363 5.33 -1.45 -20.18
CA TYR A 363 6.51 -0.61 -20.39
C TYR A 363 7.53 -1.25 -21.38
N THR A 364 7.01 -1.93 -22.41
CA THR A 364 7.72 -2.94 -23.21
C THR A 364 8.79 -2.41 -24.18
N LEU A 365 8.95 -1.10 -24.32
CA LEU A 365 9.85 -0.49 -25.31
C LEU A 365 10.75 0.64 -24.75
N ASP A 366 10.48 1.10 -23.53
CA ASP A 366 11.30 2.09 -22.84
C ASP A 366 12.60 1.46 -22.29
N TYR A 367 12.55 0.17 -21.89
CA TYR A 367 13.71 -0.56 -21.36
C TYR A 367 14.83 -0.83 -22.39
N LEU A 368 14.58 -0.66 -23.69
CA LEU A 368 15.59 -0.87 -24.73
C LEU A 368 16.67 0.23 -24.74
N GLY A 369 16.46 1.34 -24.02
CA GLY A 369 17.49 2.33 -23.76
C GLY A 369 18.36 1.92 -22.57
N VAL A 370 19.57 1.42 -22.83
CA VAL A 370 20.58 1.18 -21.80
C VAL A 370 21.46 2.42 -21.63
N ALA A 371 21.23 3.18 -20.55
CA ALA A 371 22.23 4.12 -20.04
C ALA A 371 23.29 3.31 -19.30
N GLN A 372 24.42 3.05 -19.95
CA GLN A 372 25.47 2.17 -19.42
C GLN A 372 26.25 2.84 -18.27
N TYR A 373 26.64 2.02 -17.28
CA TYR A 373 27.51 2.44 -16.18
C TYR A 373 28.99 2.29 -16.54
N PHE A 374 29.78 3.28 -16.16
CA PHE A 374 31.23 3.36 -16.36
C PHE A 374 31.99 3.72 -15.06
N ALA A 375 31.30 3.83 -13.94
CA ALA A 375 31.87 4.13 -12.61
C ALA A 375 32.64 5.45 -12.51
N LEU A 376 32.22 6.46 -13.28
CA LEU A 376 32.86 7.77 -13.40
C LEU A 376 32.88 8.55 -12.07
N ASN A 377 31.93 8.25 -11.19
CA ASN A 377 31.80 8.84 -9.86
C ASN A 377 32.42 7.99 -8.72
N LYS A 378 33.07 6.83 -8.99
CA LYS A 378 33.43 5.81 -7.97
C LYS A 378 34.15 6.35 -6.71
N ARG A 379 34.92 7.43 -6.84
CA ARG A 379 35.74 8.02 -5.77
C ARG A 379 35.18 9.32 -5.15
N ILE A 380 33.93 9.69 -5.44
CA ILE A 380 33.32 10.95 -4.97
C ILE A 380 32.42 10.68 -3.76
N ASN A 381 32.69 11.33 -2.63
CA ASN A 381 31.82 11.32 -1.46
C ASN A 381 30.84 12.51 -1.53
N PHE A 382 29.68 12.30 -2.14
CA PHE A 382 28.68 13.36 -2.34
C PHE A 382 28.14 13.95 -1.02
N ILE A 383 27.99 13.15 0.04
CA ILE A 383 27.53 13.64 1.36
C ILE A 383 28.59 14.54 2.01
N GLN A 384 29.87 14.17 1.93
CA GLN A 384 30.97 15.01 2.41
C GLN A 384 31.05 16.32 1.61
N ASN A 385 30.92 16.27 0.28
CA ASN A 385 30.85 17.47 -0.55
C ASN A 385 29.70 18.40 -0.11
N GLN A 386 28.48 17.87 0.06
CA GLN A 386 27.34 18.64 0.60
C GLN A 386 27.67 19.31 1.94
N THR A 387 28.21 18.53 2.90
CA THR A 387 28.51 19.01 4.26
C THR A 387 29.61 20.09 4.26
N GLU A 388 30.70 19.88 3.53
CA GLU A 388 31.79 20.85 3.40
C GLU A 388 31.32 22.13 2.69
N MET A 389 30.49 22.04 1.64
CA MET A 389 29.93 23.19 0.94
C MET A 389 28.99 24.01 1.85
N ILE A 390 28.09 23.34 2.60
CA ILE A 390 27.23 24.02 3.59
C ILE A 390 28.08 24.76 4.62
N GLN A 391 29.13 24.14 5.17
CA GLN A 391 29.98 24.79 6.18
C GLN A 391 30.83 25.93 5.60
N MET A 392 31.29 25.83 4.34
CA MET A 392 31.99 26.93 3.67
C MET A 392 31.08 28.15 3.46
N ILE A 393 29.84 27.95 2.98
CA ILE A 393 28.85 29.03 2.80
C ILE A 393 28.50 29.63 4.16
N ARG A 394 28.29 28.80 5.19
CA ARG A 394 28.01 29.23 6.56
C ARG A 394 29.08 30.15 7.12
N ASN A 395 30.33 29.70 7.12
CA ASN A 395 31.48 30.47 7.59
C ASN A 395 31.62 31.81 6.84
N TYR A 396 31.22 31.86 5.57
CA TYR A 396 31.20 33.09 4.78
C TYR A 396 30.04 34.01 5.15
N VAL A 397 28.81 33.51 5.27
CA VAL A 397 27.63 34.34 5.58
C VAL A 397 27.71 34.91 6.99
N GLU A 398 28.07 34.09 7.99
CA GLU A 398 28.24 34.53 9.38
C GLU A 398 29.34 35.60 9.50
N ARG A 399 30.40 35.53 8.67
CA ARG A 399 31.52 36.49 8.65
C ARG A 399 31.24 37.77 7.84
N VAL A 400 30.55 37.68 6.71
CA VAL A 400 30.41 38.80 5.74
C VAL A 400 29.15 39.62 5.97
N TYR A 401 28.04 38.99 6.36
CA TYR A 401 26.77 39.69 6.61
C TYR A 401 26.42 39.80 8.10
N GLY A 402 27.23 39.20 9.00
CA GLY A 402 26.96 39.15 10.45
C GLY A 402 25.69 38.34 10.82
N MET A 403 25.08 37.65 9.86
CA MET A 403 23.82 36.94 10.04
C MET A 403 24.07 35.56 10.67
N ALA A 404 23.41 35.29 11.80
CA ALA A 404 23.41 33.95 12.38
C ALA A 404 22.72 32.95 11.42
N TRP A 405 23.36 31.80 11.17
CA TRP A 405 22.89 30.79 10.19
C TRP A 405 21.41 30.41 10.30
N LYS A 406 20.88 30.34 11.53
CA LYS A 406 19.47 30.04 11.81
C LYS A 406 18.45 31.02 11.18
N ASN A 407 18.89 32.21 10.75
CA ASN A 407 18.05 33.22 10.10
C ASN A 407 18.01 33.05 8.56
N ILE A 408 18.78 32.12 7.98
CA ILE A 408 18.84 31.90 6.53
C ILE A 408 17.81 30.83 6.16
N SER A 409 16.71 31.25 5.54
CA SER A 409 15.71 30.35 4.97
C SER A 409 15.96 30.09 3.48
N VAL A 410 15.50 28.93 3.02
CA VAL A 410 15.35 28.61 1.59
C VAL A 410 13.85 28.42 1.34
N SER A 411 13.31 29.10 0.33
CA SER A 411 11.88 28.98 0.01
C SER A 411 11.56 27.62 -0.62
N GLN A 412 10.40 27.07 -0.28
CA GLN A 412 9.95 25.78 -0.80
C GLN A 412 9.79 25.79 -2.33
N ASP A 413 9.48 26.95 -2.93
CA ASP A 413 9.37 27.09 -4.39
C ASP A 413 10.72 27.09 -5.11
N LEU A 414 11.79 27.55 -4.46
CA LEU A 414 13.15 27.37 -4.96
C LEU A 414 13.57 25.90 -4.90
N LEU A 415 13.26 25.18 -3.81
CA LEU A 415 13.51 23.74 -3.72
C LEU A 415 12.72 22.96 -4.80
N LYS A 416 11.43 23.28 -5.01
CA LYS A 416 10.62 22.72 -6.12
C LYS A 416 11.25 23.00 -7.49
N TRP A 417 11.82 24.19 -7.71
CA TRP A 417 12.44 24.54 -8.99
C TRP A 417 13.72 23.72 -9.23
N ILE A 418 14.57 23.58 -8.20
CA ILE A 418 15.80 22.77 -8.29
C ILE A 418 15.49 21.26 -8.44
N ASP A 419 14.37 20.78 -7.89
CA ASP A 419 13.89 19.40 -8.11
C ASP A 419 13.35 19.18 -9.55
N ALA A 420 13.02 20.26 -10.26
CA ALA A 420 12.40 20.24 -11.59
C ALA A 420 13.33 20.66 -12.75
N VAL A 421 14.48 21.29 -12.50
CA VAL A 421 15.38 21.75 -13.57
C VAL A 421 15.87 20.59 -14.45
N LEU A 422 15.63 20.74 -15.75
CA LEU A 422 15.96 19.76 -16.77
C LEU A 422 17.38 19.99 -17.32
N PRO A 423 18.16 18.95 -17.66
CA PRO A 423 19.45 19.11 -18.32
C PRO A 423 19.25 19.49 -19.80
N VAL A 424 19.90 20.55 -20.26
CA VAL A 424 19.77 21.10 -21.61
C VAL A 424 21.12 21.16 -22.32
N HIS A 425 21.23 20.38 -23.37
CA HIS A 425 22.40 20.30 -24.26
C HIS A 425 22.15 21.07 -25.56
N ARG A 426 23.23 21.45 -26.25
CA ARG A 426 23.22 22.14 -27.54
C ARG A 426 24.21 21.48 -28.49
N CYS A 427 23.82 21.36 -29.76
CA CYS A 427 24.63 20.77 -30.81
C CYS A 427 24.40 21.41 -32.18
N VAL A 428 25.28 21.10 -33.13
CA VAL A 428 25.17 21.47 -34.55
C VAL A 428 24.58 20.32 -35.38
N ALA A 429 24.05 20.63 -36.57
CA ALA A 429 23.34 19.68 -37.43
C ALA A 429 24.07 18.32 -37.64
N PRO A 430 25.37 18.25 -38.03
CA PRO A 430 26.06 16.96 -38.21
C PRO A 430 26.13 16.08 -36.95
N ILE A 431 26.21 16.70 -35.76
CA ILE A 431 26.18 15.98 -34.48
C ILE A 431 24.76 15.48 -34.19
N PHE A 432 23.73 16.28 -34.47
CA PHE A 432 22.34 15.85 -34.30
C PHE A 432 21.96 14.69 -35.24
N GLU A 433 22.37 14.71 -36.50
CA GLU A 433 22.15 13.58 -37.42
C GLU A 433 22.87 12.32 -36.92
N SER A 434 24.10 12.45 -36.43
CA SER A 434 24.85 11.35 -35.82
C SER A 434 24.14 10.79 -34.57
N ILE A 435 23.58 11.64 -33.72
CA ILE A 435 22.77 11.24 -32.54
C ILE A 435 21.54 10.42 -32.96
N LEU A 436 20.83 10.83 -34.02
CA LEU A 436 19.68 10.10 -34.56
C LEU A 436 20.09 8.72 -35.11
N VAL A 437 21.21 8.64 -35.84
CA VAL A 437 21.69 7.40 -36.47
C VAL A 437 22.25 6.40 -35.46
N HIS A 438 23.01 6.86 -34.47
CA HIS A 438 23.56 6.01 -33.39
C HIS A 438 22.52 5.63 -32.32
N GLY A 439 21.40 6.34 -32.24
CA GLY A 439 20.37 6.07 -31.23
C GLY A 439 20.75 6.52 -29.80
N HIS A 440 21.79 7.34 -29.65
CA HIS A 440 22.24 7.87 -28.37
C HIS A 440 23.10 9.14 -28.49
N VAL A 441 23.02 10.02 -27.49
CA VAL A 441 23.98 11.10 -27.26
C VAL A 441 25.23 10.53 -26.59
N MET A 442 26.40 11.02 -26.98
CA MET A 442 27.72 10.44 -26.68
C MET A 442 28.64 11.48 -26.05
N SER A 443 29.47 11.08 -25.08
CA SER A 443 30.58 11.91 -24.62
C SER A 443 31.71 11.97 -25.66
N ARG A 444 32.61 12.94 -25.52
CA ARG A 444 33.77 13.03 -26.42
C ARG A 444 34.64 11.78 -26.36
N SER A 445 34.86 11.22 -25.17
CA SER A 445 35.61 9.98 -24.99
C SER A 445 34.97 8.78 -25.68
N HIS A 446 33.64 8.75 -25.85
CA HIS A 446 32.99 7.72 -26.65
C HIS A 446 33.15 7.98 -28.15
N MET A 447 32.99 9.23 -28.60
CA MET A 447 33.19 9.60 -30.01
C MET A 447 34.60 9.26 -30.50
N GLU A 448 35.64 9.52 -29.71
CA GLU A 448 37.04 9.16 -30.05
C GLU A 448 37.26 7.65 -30.24
N ARG A 449 36.44 6.80 -29.61
CA ARG A 449 36.53 5.33 -29.78
C ARG A 449 35.88 4.84 -31.07
N LEU A 450 35.03 5.63 -31.72
CA LEU A 450 34.45 5.29 -33.02
C LEU A 450 35.48 5.31 -34.17
N LYS A 451 36.75 5.64 -33.88
CA LYS A 451 37.92 5.42 -34.77
C LYS A 451 38.20 3.94 -35.02
N ASP A 452 37.88 3.09 -34.05
CA ASP A 452 38.12 1.64 -34.09
C ASP A 452 36.93 0.92 -34.77
N PRO A 453 37.14 0.21 -35.89
CA PRO A 453 36.10 -0.59 -36.53
C PRO A 453 35.48 -1.64 -35.59
N THR A 454 36.27 -2.23 -34.69
CA THR A 454 35.79 -3.25 -33.73
C THR A 454 34.80 -2.66 -32.74
N PHE A 455 35.07 -1.44 -32.25
CA PHE A 455 34.14 -0.70 -31.40
C PHE A 455 32.86 -0.27 -32.15
N VAL A 456 32.96 0.04 -33.45
CA VAL A 456 31.78 0.33 -34.29
C VAL A 456 30.92 -0.93 -34.48
N VAL A 457 31.51 -2.12 -34.66
CA VAL A 457 30.79 -3.40 -34.70
C VAL A 457 29.97 -3.61 -33.42
N ASP A 458 30.56 -3.39 -32.26
CA ASP A 458 29.85 -3.52 -30.98
C ASP A 458 28.74 -2.46 -30.80
N THR A 459 28.96 -1.24 -31.29
CA THR A 459 27.94 -0.18 -31.28
C THR A 459 26.74 -0.54 -32.17
N VAL A 460 26.98 -1.07 -33.37
CA VAL A 460 25.92 -1.58 -34.26
C VAL A 460 25.19 -2.76 -33.62
N TYR A 461 25.91 -3.72 -33.06
CA TYR A 461 25.34 -4.91 -32.43
C TYR A 461 24.47 -4.56 -31.21
N GLN A 462 24.83 -3.52 -30.45
CA GLN A 462 24.03 -3.01 -29.33
C GLN A 462 22.89 -2.07 -29.74
N HIS A 463 22.79 -1.64 -31.00
CA HIS A 463 21.78 -0.67 -31.41
C HIS A 463 20.34 -1.22 -31.32
N LYS A 464 19.37 -0.36 -30.95
CA LYS A 464 17.97 -0.75 -30.68
C LYS A 464 17.30 -1.50 -31.85
N ARG A 465 17.63 -1.14 -33.10
CA ARG A 465 17.13 -1.81 -34.32
C ARG A 465 17.61 -3.27 -34.38
N VAL A 466 18.93 -3.49 -34.28
CA VAL A 466 19.57 -4.82 -34.31
C VAL A 466 19.16 -5.65 -33.09
N ARG A 467 19.18 -5.10 -31.87
CA ARG A 467 18.74 -5.82 -30.66
C ARG A 467 17.28 -6.27 -30.71
N LYS A 468 16.37 -5.51 -31.34
CA LYS A 468 14.96 -5.93 -31.53
C LYS A 468 14.84 -7.18 -32.43
N ILE A 469 15.77 -7.37 -33.36
CA ILE A 469 15.88 -8.56 -34.21
C ILE A 469 16.52 -9.73 -33.43
N LEU A 470 17.65 -9.51 -32.77
CA LEU A 470 18.33 -10.55 -31.98
C LEU A 470 17.45 -11.13 -30.85
N ILE A 471 16.63 -10.29 -30.22
CA ILE A 471 15.65 -10.74 -29.21
C ILE A 471 14.52 -11.58 -29.83
N ARG A 472 14.17 -11.36 -31.10
CA ARG A 472 13.12 -12.13 -31.81
C ARG A 472 13.58 -13.55 -32.17
N TYR A 473 14.83 -13.71 -32.60
CA TYR A 473 15.37 -14.98 -33.11
C TYR A 473 16.23 -15.76 -32.10
N GLY A 474 16.58 -15.15 -30.96
CA GLY A 474 17.30 -15.81 -29.87
C GLY A 474 18.81 -15.89 -30.05
N PRO A 475 19.52 -16.67 -29.22
CA PRO A 475 20.99 -16.68 -29.16
C PRO A 475 21.65 -17.43 -30.32
N ALA A 476 20.97 -18.38 -30.97
CA ALA A 476 21.56 -19.33 -31.91
C ALA A 476 22.27 -18.68 -33.13
N PHE A 477 21.85 -17.48 -33.52
CA PHE A 477 22.37 -16.77 -34.71
C PHE A 477 23.19 -15.53 -34.37
N GLN A 478 23.49 -15.29 -33.08
CA GLN A 478 24.16 -14.07 -32.62
C GLN A 478 25.58 -13.91 -33.17
N ASN A 479 26.33 -15.01 -33.29
CA ASN A 479 27.69 -15.00 -33.84
C ASN A 479 27.68 -14.67 -35.34
N ASP A 480 26.82 -15.33 -36.14
CA ASP A 480 26.70 -15.05 -37.57
C ASP A 480 26.24 -13.63 -37.86
N VAL A 481 25.34 -13.05 -37.05
CA VAL A 481 24.97 -11.64 -37.16
C VAL A 481 26.15 -10.72 -36.81
N ARG A 482 26.95 -11.03 -35.79
CA ARG A 482 28.14 -10.23 -35.42
C ARG A 482 29.21 -10.26 -36.51
N GLU A 483 29.52 -11.43 -37.07
CA GLU A 483 30.47 -11.57 -38.19
C GLU A 483 29.98 -10.91 -39.49
N PHE A 484 28.66 -10.94 -39.74
CA PHE A 484 28.06 -10.21 -40.87
C PHE A 484 28.18 -8.69 -40.69
N ILE A 485 27.94 -8.18 -39.48
CA ILE A 485 28.17 -6.76 -39.13
C ILE A 485 29.65 -6.40 -39.29
N GLU A 486 30.56 -7.23 -38.78
CA GLU A 486 32.03 -7.03 -38.88
C GLU A 486 32.49 -6.86 -40.34
N ALA A 487 32.09 -7.78 -41.22
CA ALA A 487 32.47 -7.71 -42.62
C ALA A 487 31.89 -6.45 -43.33
N LEU A 488 30.69 -6.00 -42.95
CA LEU A 488 30.09 -4.76 -43.44
C LEU A 488 30.81 -3.50 -42.93
N VAL A 489 31.15 -3.44 -41.63
CA VAL A 489 31.87 -2.29 -41.02
C VAL A 489 33.25 -2.14 -41.66
N CYS A 490 34.04 -3.22 -41.73
CA CYS A 490 35.37 -3.19 -42.35
C CYS A 490 35.32 -2.76 -43.83
N MET A 491 34.30 -3.21 -44.58
CA MET A 491 34.11 -2.78 -45.97
C MET A 491 33.84 -1.28 -46.10
N GLU A 492 33.04 -0.67 -45.22
CA GLU A 492 32.78 0.78 -45.26
C GLU A 492 33.99 1.61 -44.82
N PHE A 493 34.69 1.23 -43.74
CA PHE A 493 35.95 1.90 -43.32
C PHE A 493 37.00 1.90 -44.44
N LYS A 494 37.16 0.77 -45.15
CA LYS A 494 38.12 0.62 -46.26
C LYS A 494 37.87 1.59 -47.43
N LYS A 495 36.65 2.09 -47.61
CA LYS A 495 36.29 3.04 -48.70
C LYS A 495 36.83 4.45 -48.48
N VAL A 496 37.15 4.83 -47.24
CA VAL A 496 37.40 6.25 -46.88
C VAL A 496 38.90 6.60 -46.80
N LYS A 497 39.77 5.58 -46.79
CA LYS A 497 41.15 5.63 -47.30
C LYS A 497 42.02 6.83 -46.87
N ASN A 498 42.15 7.08 -45.55
CA ASN A 498 43.17 8.00 -45.02
C ASN A 498 43.56 7.73 -43.53
N ASN A 499 43.54 6.46 -43.08
CA ASN A 499 43.99 6.05 -41.75
C ASN A 499 44.96 4.85 -41.87
N ASN A 500 46.17 4.97 -41.32
CA ASN A 500 47.21 3.94 -41.36
C ASN A 500 46.94 2.75 -40.41
N LEU A 501 45.72 2.62 -39.87
CA LEU A 501 45.29 1.59 -38.91
C LEU A 501 44.82 0.28 -39.58
N LEU A 502 44.89 0.18 -40.91
CA LEU A 502 44.44 -0.99 -41.68
C LEU A 502 45.56 -1.63 -42.52
N GLU A 503 46.82 -1.23 -42.35
CA GLU A 503 47.96 -1.86 -43.03
C GLU A 503 48.44 -3.14 -42.35
N GLU A 504 48.10 -3.35 -41.07
CA GLU A 504 48.41 -4.57 -40.30
C GLU A 504 47.28 -5.63 -40.33
N ILE A 505 46.08 -5.33 -40.86
CA ILE A 505 45.00 -6.32 -41.00
C ILE A 505 45.14 -7.04 -42.35
N GLU A 506 45.83 -8.17 -42.31
CA GLU A 506 46.37 -8.95 -43.43
C GLU A 506 45.49 -9.08 -44.69
N GLY A 507 46.13 -8.81 -45.85
CA GLY A 507 45.93 -9.54 -47.12
C GLY A 507 44.59 -9.41 -47.88
N ASN A 508 43.52 -8.95 -47.24
CA ASN A 508 42.18 -9.07 -47.81
C ASN A 508 41.89 -8.00 -48.88
N SER A 509 41.87 -8.42 -50.15
CA SER A 509 41.29 -7.66 -51.27
C SER A 509 39.81 -7.34 -50.98
N SER A 510 39.20 -6.40 -51.72
CA SER A 510 37.78 -6.06 -51.52
C SER A 510 36.85 -7.27 -51.72
N GLN A 511 37.24 -8.20 -52.61
CA GLN A 511 36.54 -9.46 -52.86
C GLN A 511 36.49 -10.37 -51.61
N GLY A 512 37.49 -10.30 -50.72
CA GLY A 512 37.49 -11.09 -49.47
C GLY A 512 36.39 -10.66 -48.49
N PHE A 513 36.14 -9.35 -48.39
CA PHE A 513 35.03 -8.83 -47.60
C PHE A 513 33.67 -9.12 -48.25
N GLU A 514 33.56 -8.94 -49.57
CA GLU A 514 32.34 -9.27 -50.33
C GLU A 514 31.97 -10.77 -50.21
N TYR A 515 32.97 -11.66 -50.27
CA TYR A 515 32.79 -13.09 -50.02
C TYR A 515 32.30 -13.39 -48.59
N ARG A 516 32.91 -12.77 -47.57
CA ARG A 516 32.45 -12.93 -46.17
C ARG A 516 31.01 -12.44 -45.97
N ILE A 517 30.67 -11.27 -46.51
CA ILE A 517 29.31 -10.70 -46.47
C ILE A 517 28.30 -11.67 -47.10
N HIS A 518 28.56 -12.14 -48.31
CA HIS A 518 27.66 -13.06 -49.01
C HIS A 518 27.57 -14.43 -48.31
N SER A 519 28.69 -14.96 -47.83
CA SER A 519 28.74 -16.25 -47.09
C SER A 519 27.85 -16.23 -45.86
N LYS A 520 27.96 -15.20 -45.01
CA LYS A 520 27.14 -15.07 -43.79
C LYS A 520 25.68 -14.70 -44.10
N GLU A 521 25.43 -13.89 -45.12
CA GLU A 521 24.07 -13.62 -45.60
C GLU A 521 23.32 -14.90 -46.02
N GLN A 522 23.99 -15.83 -46.71
CA GLN A 522 23.41 -17.12 -47.11
C GLN A 522 23.14 -18.08 -45.92
N VAL A 523 23.75 -17.85 -44.76
CA VAL A 523 23.43 -18.54 -43.50
C VAL A 523 22.24 -17.87 -42.81
N LEU A 524 22.22 -16.53 -42.77
CA LEU A 524 21.16 -15.75 -42.13
C LEU A 524 19.81 -15.86 -42.87
N ILE A 525 19.79 -15.85 -44.22
CA ILE A 525 18.57 -15.97 -45.04
C ILE A 525 17.78 -17.26 -44.76
N ARG A 526 18.43 -18.32 -44.26
CA ARG A 526 17.78 -19.59 -43.90
C ARG A 526 16.98 -19.53 -42.60
N ASN A 527 17.18 -18.49 -41.78
CA ASN A 527 16.70 -18.42 -40.40
C ASN A 527 16.03 -17.07 -40.04
N LEU A 528 16.40 -15.98 -40.70
CA LEU A 528 15.86 -14.63 -40.51
C LEU A 528 15.07 -14.19 -41.74
N ASN A 529 14.01 -13.39 -41.54
CA ASN A 529 13.29 -12.78 -42.65
C ASN A 529 14.21 -11.81 -43.40
N LYS A 530 14.10 -11.77 -44.74
CA LYS A 530 14.90 -10.85 -45.57
C LYS A 530 14.83 -9.40 -45.09
N SER A 531 13.64 -8.92 -44.69
CA SER A 531 13.46 -7.56 -44.16
C SER A 531 14.27 -7.25 -42.92
N ASP A 532 14.54 -8.23 -42.06
CA ASP A 532 15.38 -8.06 -40.87
C ASP A 532 16.87 -8.06 -41.23
N ILE A 533 17.28 -8.78 -42.28
CA ILE A 533 18.65 -8.78 -42.80
C ILE A 533 18.95 -7.46 -43.53
N ASP A 534 18.01 -6.99 -44.36
CA ASP A 534 18.06 -5.68 -45.01
C ASP A 534 18.15 -4.54 -43.97
N GLU A 535 17.41 -4.65 -42.86
CA GLU A 535 17.44 -3.71 -41.72
C GLU A 535 18.79 -3.76 -40.96
N ILE A 536 19.37 -4.93 -40.71
CA ILE A 536 20.73 -5.05 -40.13
C ILE A 536 21.75 -4.40 -41.06
N ARG A 537 21.69 -4.69 -42.37
CA ARG A 537 22.61 -4.13 -43.38
C ARG A 537 22.51 -2.61 -43.46
N LEU A 538 21.29 -2.07 -43.51
CA LEU A 538 21.02 -0.63 -43.54
C LEU A 538 21.54 0.05 -42.27
N CYS A 539 21.19 -0.48 -41.09
CA CYS A 539 21.61 0.04 -39.80
C CYS A 539 23.15 0.03 -39.64
N THR A 540 23.81 -1.04 -40.08
CA THR A 540 25.28 -1.17 -40.04
C THR A 540 25.95 -0.11 -40.91
N LYS A 541 25.48 0.06 -42.15
CA LYS A 541 26.01 1.08 -43.07
C LYS A 541 25.83 2.48 -42.51
N GLN A 542 24.62 2.82 -42.05
CA GLN A 542 24.30 4.15 -41.51
C GLN A 542 25.19 4.50 -40.31
N ILE A 543 25.28 3.62 -39.31
CA ILE A 543 26.11 3.84 -38.12
C ILE A 543 27.60 3.94 -38.47
N THR A 544 28.10 3.12 -39.41
CA THR A 544 29.51 3.19 -39.83
C THR A 544 29.82 4.50 -40.54
N GLN A 545 28.94 4.96 -41.43
CA GLN A 545 29.12 6.23 -42.15
C GLN A 545 29.00 7.44 -41.22
N ALA A 546 28.07 7.44 -40.25
CA ALA A 546 27.98 8.47 -39.22
C ALA A 546 29.22 8.47 -38.30
N SER A 547 29.69 7.29 -37.87
CA SER A 547 30.92 7.13 -37.10
C SER A 547 32.10 7.80 -37.81
N ILE A 548 32.29 7.51 -39.09
CA ILE A 548 33.36 8.13 -39.91
C ILE A 548 33.18 9.66 -40.02
N GLN A 549 31.95 10.15 -40.24
CA GLN A 549 31.68 11.58 -40.39
C GLN A 549 31.94 12.41 -39.11
N LEU A 550 31.78 11.82 -37.93
CA LEU A 550 32.09 12.47 -36.65
C LEU A 550 33.58 12.85 -36.54
N HIS A 551 34.49 12.02 -37.07
CA HIS A 551 35.93 12.29 -37.04
C HIS A 551 36.33 13.48 -37.91
N ASN A 552 35.65 13.65 -39.05
CA ASN A 552 35.88 14.79 -39.94
C ASN A 552 35.24 16.08 -39.42
N ASN A 553 34.33 16.00 -38.45
CA ASN A 553 33.56 17.13 -37.90
C ASN A 553 33.74 17.27 -36.37
N MET A 554 34.99 17.20 -35.90
CA MET A 554 35.34 17.34 -34.48
C MET A 554 34.75 18.62 -33.85
N THR A 555 33.65 18.46 -33.12
CA THR A 555 32.93 19.52 -32.40
C THR A 555 32.45 19.02 -31.05
N GLY A 556 31.96 19.92 -30.19
CA GLY A 556 31.66 19.62 -28.78
C GLY A 556 32.88 19.76 -27.86
N ILE A 557 32.79 19.16 -26.68
CA ILE A 557 33.89 19.17 -25.68
C ILE A 557 35.17 18.58 -26.26
N GLY A 558 36.31 19.17 -25.88
CA GLY A 558 37.61 18.91 -26.49
C GLY A 558 38.66 19.99 -26.20
N HIS A 559 38.41 20.87 -25.23
CA HIS A 559 39.44 21.76 -24.70
C HIS A 559 40.38 20.93 -23.81
N GLU A 560 41.66 21.29 -23.72
CA GLU A 560 42.66 20.55 -22.92
C GLU A 560 42.19 20.34 -21.47
N GLY A 561 41.56 21.37 -20.89
CA GLY A 561 40.90 21.31 -19.58
C GLY A 561 39.89 20.18 -19.39
N ASP A 562 39.17 19.79 -20.43
CA ASP A 562 38.13 18.75 -20.32
C ASP A 562 38.73 17.34 -20.17
N LEU A 563 39.94 17.13 -20.69
CA LEU A 563 40.73 15.92 -20.47
C LEU A 563 41.31 15.91 -19.05
N GLU A 564 41.86 17.04 -18.60
CA GLU A 564 42.47 17.16 -17.26
C GLU A 564 41.46 17.02 -16.12
N PHE A 565 40.25 17.59 -16.25
CA PHE A 565 39.16 17.45 -15.29
C PHE A 565 38.31 16.18 -15.50
N GLY A 566 38.56 15.41 -16.57
CA GLY A 566 37.84 14.19 -16.93
C GLY A 566 36.40 14.40 -17.40
N THR A 567 35.97 15.64 -17.66
CA THR A 567 34.62 15.96 -18.17
C THR A 567 34.39 15.41 -19.57
N ASN A 568 35.46 15.21 -20.36
CA ASN A 568 35.42 14.58 -21.68
C ASN A 568 34.81 13.17 -21.69
N GLN A 569 34.78 12.49 -20.53
CA GLN A 569 34.19 11.15 -20.38
C GLN A 569 32.65 11.18 -20.28
N GLN A 570 32.08 12.35 -19.98
CA GLN A 570 30.66 12.60 -19.69
C GLN A 570 29.97 13.39 -20.82
N VAL A 571 28.64 13.32 -20.91
CA VAL A 571 27.88 14.23 -21.78
C VAL A 571 27.59 15.52 -21.01
N PHE A 572 28.10 16.64 -21.49
CA PHE A 572 27.87 17.96 -20.89
C PHE A 572 26.48 18.52 -21.21
N SER A 573 25.88 19.20 -20.23
CA SER A 573 24.65 19.97 -20.36
C SER A 573 24.59 21.09 -19.31
N ILE A 574 23.74 22.09 -19.53
CA ILE A 574 23.39 23.06 -18.48
C ILE A 574 22.15 22.58 -17.75
N LEU A 575 22.13 22.66 -16.43
CA LEU A 575 20.94 22.35 -15.64
C LEU A 575 20.03 23.58 -15.58
N GLY A 576 18.96 23.59 -16.39
CA GLY A 576 18.14 24.76 -16.67
C GLY A 576 18.38 25.35 -18.07
N PRO A 577 17.85 26.55 -18.37
CA PRO A 577 17.96 27.17 -19.70
C PRO A 577 19.40 27.33 -20.21
N ASN A 578 19.68 26.81 -21.41
CA ASN A 578 20.99 26.91 -22.05
C ASN A 578 20.99 27.98 -23.17
N THR A 579 21.70 29.08 -22.94
CA THR A 579 21.78 30.26 -23.83
C THR A 579 23.01 30.25 -24.77
N ALA A 580 23.96 29.31 -24.60
CA ALA A 580 25.24 29.29 -25.31
C ALA A 580 25.11 28.84 -26.78
N SER A 581 24.76 29.77 -27.66
CA SER A 581 24.59 29.53 -29.11
C SER A 581 25.85 29.02 -29.82
N TYR A 582 27.05 29.22 -29.24
CA TYR A 582 28.32 28.74 -29.79
C TYR A 582 28.46 27.21 -29.78
N TYR A 583 27.67 26.49 -28.97
CA TYR A 583 27.53 25.03 -29.07
C TYR A 583 26.55 24.57 -30.17
N GLY A 584 25.80 25.50 -30.77
CA GLY A 584 24.89 25.24 -31.88
C GLY A 584 23.43 25.62 -31.62
N ASP A 585 22.67 25.60 -32.72
CA ASP A 585 21.27 26.03 -32.79
C ASP A 585 20.25 24.89 -32.59
N ILE A 586 20.69 23.64 -32.39
CA ILE A 586 19.81 22.52 -32.03
C ILE A 586 19.90 22.30 -30.52
N VAL A 587 18.76 22.47 -29.84
CA VAL A 587 18.63 22.34 -28.38
C VAL A 587 17.99 21.00 -28.06
N ILE A 588 18.64 20.22 -27.18
CA ILE A 588 18.15 18.93 -26.68
C ILE A 588 17.89 19.07 -25.18
N VAL A 589 16.64 18.92 -24.77
CA VAL A 589 16.21 18.88 -23.36
C VAL A 589 16.09 17.41 -22.96
N PHE A 590 16.77 17.00 -21.90
CA PHE A 590 16.68 15.65 -21.35
C PHE A 590 15.64 15.55 -20.22
N LYS A 591 15.09 14.36 -20.03
CA LYS A 591 14.23 14.01 -18.89
C LYS A 591 15.01 14.11 -17.59
N ARG A 592 14.36 14.59 -16.52
CA ARG A 592 14.95 14.76 -15.18
C ARG A 592 15.66 13.49 -14.69
N ASP A 593 15.06 12.32 -14.96
CA ASP A 593 15.52 10.97 -14.61
C ASP A 593 17.01 10.70 -14.88
N ILE A 594 17.61 11.28 -15.93
CA ILE A 594 19.03 11.02 -16.26
C ILE A 594 19.97 11.53 -15.15
N MET A 595 19.57 12.54 -14.38
CA MET A 595 20.34 13.07 -13.23
C MET A 595 20.34 12.12 -12.02
N LEU A 596 19.54 11.06 -12.05
CA LEU A 596 19.49 10.00 -11.04
C LEU A 596 20.35 8.78 -11.40
N HIS A 597 21.01 8.78 -12.56
CA HIS A 597 21.97 7.73 -12.96
C HIS A 597 23.29 7.87 -12.19
N PRO A 598 23.92 6.76 -11.73
CA PRO A 598 25.06 6.83 -10.81
C PRO A 598 26.35 7.41 -11.38
N ASP A 599 26.45 7.62 -12.70
CA ASP A 599 27.56 8.36 -13.33
C ASP A 599 27.24 9.86 -13.52
N SER A 600 25.98 10.27 -13.39
CA SER A 600 25.61 11.69 -13.48
C SER A 600 26.14 12.48 -12.29
N ASN A 601 26.46 13.76 -12.47
CA ASN A 601 26.78 14.69 -11.38
C ASN A 601 26.59 16.13 -11.87
N PHE A 602 26.66 17.11 -10.98
CA PHE A 602 26.63 18.51 -11.37
C PHE A 602 27.54 19.38 -10.49
N THR A 603 27.94 20.53 -11.02
CA THR A 603 28.73 21.57 -10.34
C THR A 603 28.12 22.95 -10.55
N MET A 604 28.28 23.84 -9.57
CA MET A 604 27.66 25.18 -9.58
C MET A 604 28.17 26.14 -10.68
N GLN A 605 29.24 25.74 -11.37
CA GLN A 605 29.90 26.40 -12.49
C GLN A 605 30.62 25.31 -13.31
N ALA A 606 31.04 25.67 -14.54
CA ALA A 606 31.76 24.75 -15.41
C ALA A 606 33.16 24.36 -14.90
N ALA A 607 33.62 23.14 -15.20
CA ALA A 607 34.94 22.63 -14.82
C ALA A 607 36.09 23.58 -15.25
N THR A 608 36.00 24.14 -16.46
CA THR A 608 36.97 25.10 -17.02
C THR A 608 37.14 26.37 -16.17
N MET A 609 36.14 26.75 -15.36
CA MET A 609 36.20 27.91 -14.47
C MET A 609 37.08 27.70 -13.24
N TYR A 610 37.31 26.44 -12.81
CA TYR A 610 38.06 26.09 -11.60
C TYR A 610 39.56 26.39 -11.70
N LYS A 611 40.10 26.67 -12.90
CA LYS A 611 41.49 27.14 -13.06
C LYS A 611 41.73 28.54 -12.45
N GLU A 612 40.71 29.41 -12.39
CA GLU A 612 40.85 30.76 -11.83
C GLU A 612 39.50 31.41 -11.46
N LYS A 613 38.63 31.64 -12.45
CA LYS A 613 37.44 32.50 -12.35
C LYS A 613 36.47 32.09 -11.23
N THR A 614 36.39 30.81 -10.91
CA THR A 614 35.52 30.27 -9.84
C THR A 614 35.76 30.94 -8.49
N TYR A 615 37.00 31.23 -8.11
CA TYR A 615 37.30 31.78 -6.78
C TYR A 615 36.87 33.24 -6.61
N ASN A 616 36.79 33.98 -7.71
CA ASN A 616 36.26 35.35 -7.73
C ASN A 616 34.73 35.37 -7.61
N CYS A 617 34.05 34.36 -8.16
CA CYS A 617 32.58 34.22 -8.07
C CYS A 617 32.10 33.56 -6.76
N ARG A 618 32.97 32.77 -6.09
CA ARG A 618 32.63 31.94 -4.92
C ARG A 618 33.65 32.13 -3.79
N PRO A 619 33.76 33.34 -3.19
CA PRO A 619 34.82 33.71 -2.22
C PRO A 619 34.80 32.97 -0.87
N TRP A 620 33.82 32.08 -0.63
CA TRP A 620 33.89 31.07 0.44
C TRP A 620 34.85 29.91 0.13
N ILE A 621 35.18 29.70 -1.15
CA ILE A 621 36.11 28.68 -1.61
C ILE A 621 37.51 29.28 -1.76
N LYS A 622 38.46 28.81 -0.95
CA LYS A 622 39.86 29.20 -1.08
C LYS A 622 40.44 28.66 -2.40
N ASN A 623 41.06 29.56 -3.18
CA ASN A 623 41.90 29.22 -4.33
C ASN A 623 43.08 28.34 -3.85
N PRO A 624 43.28 27.12 -4.37
CA PRO A 624 44.36 26.23 -3.96
C PRO A 624 45.70 26.46 -4.72
N GLY A 625 45.78 27.47 -5.60
CA GLY A 625 47.00 27.97 -6.22
C GLY A 625 47.79 26.97 -7.09
N SER A 626 47.22 25.81 -7.40
CA SER A 626 47.93 24.68 -7.99
C SER A 626 46.98 23.81 -8.80
N PHE A 627 47.46 23.23 -9.90
CA PHE A 627 46.59 22.57 -10.87
C PHE A 627 45.92 21.30 -10.32
N SER A 628 46.68 20.44 -9.62
CA SER A 628 46.14 19.30 -8.87
C SER A 628 45.18 19.74 -7.77
N GLY A 629 45.38 20.92 -7.18
CA GLY A 629 44.45 21.56 -6.26
C GLY A 629 43.12 21.93 -6.91
N TYR A 630 43.13 22.45 -8.14
CA TYR A 630 41.92 22.77 -8.91
C TYR A 630 41.11 21.51 -9.23
N ILE A 631 41.76 20.45 -9.71
CA ILE A 631 41.11 19.13 -9.94
C ILE A 631 40.49 18.61 -8.65
N LYS A 632 41.25 18.60 -7.54
CA LYS A 632 40.73 18.16 -6.23
C LYS A 632 39.52 19.00 -5.80
N ARG A 633 39.53 20.32 -6.00
CA ARG A 633 38.43 21.23 -5.64
C ARG A 633 37.19 21.04 -6.52
N PHE A 634 37.35 20.74 -7.81
CA PHE A 634 36.26 20.39 -8.71
C PHE A 634 35.55 19.12 -8.22
N HIS A 635 36.29 18.03 -7.98
CA HIS A 635 35.69 16.81 -7.43
C HIS A 635 35.10 16.98 -6.03
N SER A 636 35.70 17.81 -5.17
CA SER A 636 35.18 18.13 -3.82
C SER A 636 33.97 19.07 -3.80
N THR A 637 33.43 19.45 -4.97
CA THR A 637 32.23 20.31 -5.10
C THR A 637 31.20 19.76 -6.10
N LYS A 638 31.37 18.50 -6.54
CA LYS A 638 30.36 17.76 -7.31
C LYS A 638 29.19 17.34 -6.43
N LEU A 639 27.98 17.48 -6.95
CA LEU A 639 26.71 17.07 -6.33
C LEU A 639 25.99 16.05 -7.22
N HIS A 640 25.00 15.33 -6.68
CA HIS A 640 24.32 14.22 -7.36
C HIS A 640 22.85 14.14 -6.93
N CYS A 641 21.90 14.07 -7.86
CA CYS A 641 20.48 14.25 -7.54
C CYS A 641 19.81 13.04 -6.85
N SER A 642 20.37 11.83 -6.96
CA SER A 642 19.88 10.68 -6.17
C SER A 642 20.19 10.77 -4.67
N ILE A 643 21.00 11.75 -4.25
CA ILE A 643 21.44 11.96 -2.86
C ILE A 643 20.53 13.01 -2.22
N PRO A 644 19.80 12.72 -1.12
CA PRO A 644 18.92 13.70 -0.48
C PRO A 644 19.65 15.02 -0.13
N GLY A 645 18.91 16.12 -0.03
CA GLY A 645 19.46 17.44 0.32
C GLY A 645 20.34 18.11 -0.75
N TYR A 646 20.49 17.51 -1.93
CA TYR A 646 21.19 18.14 -3.07
C TYR A 646 20.54 19.47 -3.47
N ASP A 647 19.21 19.55 -3.36
CA ASP A 647 18.39 20.71 -3.66
C ASP A 647 18.67 21.87 -2.69
N TYR A 648 18.76 21.57 -1.39
CA TYR A 648 19.04 22.54 -0.34
C TYR A 648 20.43 23.19 -0.47
N ILE A 649 21.50 22.42 -0.69
CA ILE A 649 22.84 23.01 -0.90
C ILE A 649 22.91 23.78 -2.22
N THR A 650 22.27 23.29 -3.29
CA THR A 650 22.20 24.02 -4.57
C THR A 650 21.51 25.37 -4.38
N ALA A 651 20.41 25.42 -3.61
CA ALA A 651 19.71 26.65 -3.28
C ALA A 651 20.56 27.61 -2.46
N LEU A 652 21.23 27.12 -1.40
CA LEU A 652 22.14 27.92 -0.56
C LEU A 652 23.26 28.55 -1.39
N GLU A 653 23.87 27.78 -2.30
CA GLU A 653 24.98 28.28 -3.11
C GLU A 653 24.51 29.24 -4.21
N LEU A 654 23.35 29.01 -4.84
CA LEU A 654 22.73 30.01 -5.74
C LEU A 654 22.43 31.33 -5.00
N LYS A 655 21.84 31.25 -3.80
CA LYS A 655 21.59 32.43 -2.95
C LYS A 655 22.90 33.15 -2.59
N ALA A 656 23.98 32.43 -2.29
CA ALA A 656 25.28 33.03 -1.99
C ALA A 656 25.95 33.68 -3.23
N ILE A 657 25.87 33.04 -4.40
CA ILE A 657 26.45 33.56 -5.67
C ILE A 657 25.76 34.83 -6.14
N ILE A 658 24.43 34.90 -6.00
CA ILE A 658 23.66 36.11 -6.34
C ILE A 658 23.82 37.15 -5.23
N GLY A 659 23.78 36.72 -3.97
CA GLY A 659 23.91 37.57 -2.80
C GLY A 659 25.24 38.32 -2.72
N LEU A 660 26.33 37.74 -3.25
CA LEU A 660 27.61 38.45 -3.43
C LEU A 660 27.47 39.73 -4.28
N LYS A 661 26.64 39.71 -5.33
CA LYS A 661 26.39 40.87 -6.21
C LYS A 661 25.42 41.88 -5.58
N HIS A 662 24.41 41.39 -4.86
CA HIS A 662 23.33 42.21 -4.29
C HIS A 662 23.53 42.59 -2.81
N GLN A 663 24.63 42.14 -2.19
CA GLN A 663 25.00 42.34 -0.79
C GLN A 663 23.94 41.85 0.23
N THR A 664 23.15 40.84 -0.13
CA THR A 664 22.08 40.27 0.71
C THR A 664 21.96 38.76 0.51
N MET A 665 21.54 38.01 1.53
CA MET A 665 21.12 36.61 1.39
C MET A 665 19.62 36.46 1.09
N ASP A 666 18.88 37.57 1.05
CA ASP A 666 17.50 37.59 0.57
C ASP A 666 17.49 37.60 -0.97
N VAL A 667 17.34 36.40 -1.52
CA VAL A 667 17.44 36.06 -2.94
C VAL A 667 16.35 35.03 -3.20
N ASP A 668 15.51 35.31 -4.19
CA ASP A 668 14.35 34.50 -4.56
C ASP A 668 14.55 33.74 -5.89
N LEU A 669 13.48 33.13 -6.39
CA LEU A 669 13.50 32.41 -7.67
C LEU A 669 13.57 33.36 -8.89
N SER A 670 13.01 34.57 -8.80
CA SER A 670 13.09 35.55 -9.90
C SER A 670 14.54 35.98 -10.14
N ASN A 671 15.29 36.28 -9.08
CA ASN A 671 16.70 36.68 -9.15
C ASN A 671 17.58 35.57 -9.74
N ILE A 672 17.23 34.30 -9.50
CA ILE A 672 17.92 33.13 -10.05
C ILE A 672 17.65 32.99 -11.55
N ILE A 673 16.40 33.16 -11.98
CA ILE A 673 16.03 33.15 -13.40
C ILE A 673 16.69 34.34 -14.14
N ASP A 674 16.67 35.54 -13.56
CA ASP A 674 17.35 36.71 -14.12
C ASP A 674 18.87 36.52 -14.22
N ARG A 675 19.51 35.88 -13.23
CA ARG A 675 20.92 35.48 -13.34
C ARG A 675 21.13 34.56 -14.55
N TYR A 676 20.33 33.50 -14.69
CA TYR A 676 20.42 32.56 -15.82
C TYR A 676 20.25 33.26 -17.19
N LYS A 677 19.51 34.37 -17.26
CA LYS A 677 19.34 35.17 -18.48
C LYS A 677 20.50 36.13 -18.77
N CYS A 678 21.28 36.50 -17.74
CA CYS A 678 22.28 37.58 -17.81
C CYS A 678 23.75 37.13 -17.70
N VAL A 679 24.04 35.83 -17.57
CA VAL A 679 25.42 35.30 -17.51
C VAL A 679 25.66 34.24 -18.59
N ASP A 680 26.93 34.03 -18.93
CA ASP A 680 27.34 32.94 -19.81
C ASP A 680 27.09 31.56 -19.18
N ALA A 681 26.88 30.55 -20.02
CA ALA A 681 26.55 29.18 -19.63
C ALA A 681 27.57 28.55 -18.65
N HIS A 682 28.86 28.89 -18.75
CA HIS A 682 29.87 28.37 -17.81
C HIS A 682 29.72 28.91 -16.38
N GLN A 683 28.86 29.93 -16.15
CA GLN A 683 28.61 30.57 -14.86
C GLN A 683 27.28 30.17 -14.19
N VAL A 684 26.55 29.22 -14.77
CA VAL A 684 25.37 28.56 -14.17
C VAL A 684 25.70 27.09 -13.90
N ILE A 685 24.71 26.30 -13.45
CA ILE A 685 24.92 24.90 -13.07
C ILE A 685 25.26 24.05 -14.30
N GLU A 686 26.43 23.45 -14.28
CA GLU A 686 26.90 22.44 -15.24
C GLU A 686 26.48 21.05 -14.78
N ALA A 687 25.75 20.32 -15.63
CA ALA A 687 25.35 18.93 -15.41
C ALA A 687 26.14 18.00 -16.33
N HIS A 688 26.91 17.12 -15.71
CA HIS A 688 27.63 16.03 -16.35
C HIS A 688 26.76 14.78 -16.33
N LEU A 689 26.39 14.29 -17.49
CA LEU A 689 25.50 13.15 -17.68
C LEU A 689 26.33 11.89 -18.01
N PRO A 690 25.73 10.69 -18.12
CA PRO A 690 26.46 9.46 -18.40
C PRO A 690 27.14 9.51 -19.78
N GLN A 691 28.14 8.66 -19.98
CA GLN A 691 28.91 8.58 -21.23
C GLN A 691 28.03 8.31 -22.48
N LEU A 692 26.90 7.61 -22.28
CA LEU A 692 25.91 7.29 -23.29
C LEU A 692 24.50 7.58 -22.77
N ILE A 693 23.72 8.36 -23.53
CA ILE A 693 22.32 8.68 -23.23
C ILE A 693 21.43 8.21 -24.40
N PRO A 694 20.66 7.13 -24.24
CA PRO A 694 19.70 6.67 -25.24
C PRO A 694 18.64 7.74 -25.58
N LEU A 695 18.15 7.77 -26.82
CA LEU A 695 17.13 8.75 -27.25
C LEU A 695 15.85 8.74 -26.39
N SER A 696 15.54 7.64 -25.68
CA SER A 696 14.40 7.56 -24.75
C SER A 696 14.52 8.46 -23.51
N TYR A 697 15.71 9.01 -23.23
CA TYR A 697 15.94 10.02 -22.19
C TYR A 697 15.88 11.46 -22.70
N ILE A 698 15.74 11.70 -24.01
CA ILE A 698 15.40 13.02 -24.53
C ILE A 698 13.92 13.29 -24.22
N ASP A 699 13.64 14.44 -23.64
CA ASP A 699 12.26 14.91 -23.41
C ASP A 699 11.78 15.81 -24.55
N HIS A 700 12.61 16.74 -25.01
CA HIS A 700 12.19 17.71 -26.03
C HIS A 700 13.35 18.19 -26.91
N ILE A 701 13.07 18.51 -28.17
CA ILE A 701 14.03 19.04 -29.14
C ILE A 701 13.49 20.35 -29.71
N ILE A 702 14.30 21.40 -29.73
CA ILE A 702 13.93 22.71 -30.27
C ILE A 702 14.98 23.14 -31.30
N MET A 703 14.57 23.59 -32.49
CA MET A 703 15.48 24.14 -33.50
C MET A 703 14.82 25.20 -34.41
N PRO A 704 15.59 26.09 -35.05
CA PRO A 704 15.10 26.99 -36.11
C PRO A 704 14.59 26.22 -37.34
N LYS A 705 13.68 26.83 -38.10
CA LYS A 705 13.09 26.19 -39.30
C LYS A 705 14.16 25.85 -40.34
N ASN A 706 15.03 26.81 -40.68
CA ASN A 706 16.07 26.59 -41.69
C ASN A 706 17.17 25.63 -41.23
N VAL A 707 17.38 25.47 -39.92
CA VAL A 707 18.26 24.43 -39.37
C VAL A 707 17.67 23.05 -39.59
N PHE A 708 16.37 22.85 -39.32
CA PHE A 708 15.68 21.60 -39.65
C PHE A 708 15.72 21.30 -41.16
N GLU A 709 15.47 22.30 -42.01
CA GLU A 709 15.49 22.15 -43.47
C GLU A 709 16.90 21.88 -44.03
N SER A 710 17.96 22.22 -43.27
CA SER A 710 19.36 21.88 -43.61
C SER A 710 19.80 20.47 -43.21
N LEU A 711 18.98 19.74 -42.43
CA LEU A 711 19.24 18.33 -42.12
C LEU A 711 18.99 17.45 -43.35
N SER A 712 19.69 16.32 -43.46
CA SER A 712 19.43 15.34 -44.52
C SER A 712 17.97 14.84 -44.51
N PRO A 713 17.38 14.47 -45.67
CA PRO A 713 15.98 14.04 -45.74
C PRO A 713 15.65 12.84 -44.83
N GLU A 714 16.62 11.95 -44.61
CA GLU A 714 16.46 10.82 -43.70
C GLU A 714 16.54 11.24 -42.23
N ALA A 715 17.41 12.19 -41.86
CA ALA A 715 17.40 12.78 -40.52
C ALA A 715 16.10 13.57 -40.24
N GLN A 716 15.58 14.32 -41.21
CA GLN A 716 14.28 15.01 -41.11
C GLN A 716 13.14 14.03 -40.87
N LYS A 717 13.13 12.88 -41.57
CA LYS A 717 12.17 11.79 -41.35
C LYS A 717 12.33 11.17 -39.96
N ASN A 718 13.53 10.73 -39.61
CA ASN A 718 13.84 10.03 -38.36
C ASN A 718 13.51 10.92 -37.14
N ALA A 719 13.80 12.21 -37.19
CA ALA A 719 13.44 13.16 -36.12
C ALA A 719 11.91 13.23 -35.90
N ARG A 720 11.11 13.20 -36.97
CA ARG A 720 9.64 13.22 -36.89
C ARG A 720 9.05 11.89 -36.41
N GLU A 721 9.65 10.76 -36.81
CA GLU A 721 9.20 9.42 -36.40
C GLU A 721 9.59 9.08 -34.95
N LEU A 722 10.75 9.55 -34.48
CA LEU A 722 11.25 9.31 -33.11
C LEU A 722 10.67 10.30 -32.08
N PHE A 723 10.35 11.54 -32.49
CA PHE A 723 9.90 12.61 -31.58
C PHE A 723 8.57 13.29 -32.03
N PRO A 724 7.51 12.53 -32.37
CA PRO A 724 6.31 13.07 -33.05
C PRO A 724 5.51 14.12 -32.25
N HIS A 725 5.68 14.17 -30.93
CA HIS A 725 5.06 15.16 -30.04
C HIS A 725 6.10 16.02 -29.28
N ASN A 726 7.39 15.77 -29.55
CA ASN A 726 8.52 16.21 -28.73
C ASN A 726 9.57 16.98 -29.56
N LEU A 727 9.24 17.31 -30.82
CA LEU A 727 10.08 18.08 -31.75
C LEU A 727 9.39 19.42 -32.10
N THR A 728 10.01 20.53 -31.71
CA THR A 728 9.55 21.89 -31.98
C THR A 728 10.44 22.57 -33.03
N ILE A 729 9.93 22.63 -34.26
CA ILE A 729 10.53 23.40 -35.36
C ILE A 729 9.96 24.82 -35.28
N THR A 730 10.81 25.79 -34.92
CA THR A 730 10.39 27.16 -34.63
C THR A 730 10.38 28.05 -35.87
N LYS A 731 9.56 29.10 -35.88
CA LYS A 731 9.50 30.08 -36.98
C LYS A 731 10.76 30.92 -37.19
N HIS A 732 11.77 30.80 -36.32
CA HIS A 732 13.01 31.58 -36.40
C HIS A 732 13.89 31.08 -37.54
N ILE A 733 14.66 32.01 -38.10
CA ILE A 733 15.65 31.79 -39.17
C ILE A 733 16.97 32.34 -38.65
N VAL A 734 17.97 31.48 -38.46
CA VAL A 734 19.31 31.86 -38.00
C VAL A 734 20.29 31.91 -39.18
N ASN A 735 21.29 32.78 -39.15
CA ASN A 735 22.25 32.82 -40.26
C ASN A 735 23.19 31.60 -40.25
N LEU A 736 23.04 30.72 -41.25
CA LEU A 736 23.82 29.48 -41.40
C LEU A 736 25.23 29.70 -42.00
N SER A 737 25.52 30.87 -42.58
CA SER A 737 26.87 31.16 -43.11
C SER A 737 27.88 31.61 -42.05
N ILE A 738 27.42 31.84 -40.81
CA ILE A 738 28.26 32.23 -39.69
C ILE A 738 28.64 30.99 -38.88
N ASP A 739 29.94 30.74 -38.71
CA ASP A 739 30.43 29.70 -37.80
C ASP A 739 30.27 30.15 -36.34
N VAL A 740 29.20 29.67 -35.70
CA VAL A 740 28.85 29.95 -34.30
C VAL A 740 29.98 29.64 -33.32
N ARG A 741 30.91 28.74 -33.65
CA ARG A 741 32.05 28.38 -32.80
C ARG A 741 33.06 29.53 -32.64
N THR A 742 33.04 30.50 -33.54
CA THR A 742 33.90 31.69 -33.52
C THR A 742 33.29 32.88 -32.76
N LEU A 743 32.01 32.79 -32.40
CA LEU A 743 31.26 33.88 -31.77
C LEU A 743 31.28 33.79 -30.24
N SER A 744 31.83 34.81 -29.59
CA SER A 744 31.74 35.00 -28.14
C SER A 744 30.39 35.58 -27.66
N ASN A 745 29.54 36.05 -28.58
CA ASN A 745 28.18 36.53 -28.33
C ASN A 745 27.25 36.12 -29.49
N PRO A 746 25.96 35.81 -29.25
CA PRO A 746 25.00 35.52 -30.31
C PRO A 746 24.81 36.71 -31.25
N ASP A 747 24.74 36.44 -32.56
CA ASP A 747 24.33 37.43 -33.55
C ASP A 747 22.85 37.81 -33.40
N THR A 748 22.42 38.87 -34.11
CA THR A 748 21.06 39.41 -34.00
C THR A 748 19.97 38.38 -34.36
N SER A 749 20.20 37.47 -35.32
CA SER A 749 19.24 36.42 -35.67
C SER A 749 19.12 35.33 -34.58
N ARG A 750 20.20 35.11 -33.82
CA ARG A 750 20.26 34.10 -32.74
C ARG A 750 19.78 34.63 -31.39
N LYS A 751 19.85 35.95 -31.15
CA LYS A 751 19.41 36.56 -29.89
C LYS A 751 17.93 36.30 -29.59
N ASP A 752 17.05 36.47 -30.59
CA ASP A 752 15.61 36.23 -30.42
C ASP A 752 15.27 34.75 -30.28
N TYR A 753 15.95 33.89 -31.04
CA TYR A 753 15.84 32.44 -30.87
C TYR A 753 16.31 31.97 -29.49
N ALA A 754 17.39 32.54 -28.95
CA ALA A 754 17.90 32.22 -27.61
C ALA A 754 16.91 32.64 -26.51
N ASN A 755 16.26 33.82 -26.63
CA ASN A 755 15.18 34.22 -25.73
C ASN A 755 13.98 33.24 -25.81
N TYR A 756 13.55 32.87 -27.02
CA TYR A 756 12.47 31.89 -27.18
C TYR A 756 12.81 30.53 -26.55
N VAL A 757 14.03 30.02 -26.75
CA VAL A 757 14.50 28.78 -26.11
C VAL A 757 14.47 28.89 -24.58
N PHE A 758 14.89 30.02 -24.03
CA PHE A 758 14.87 30.29 -22.60
C PHE A 758 13.45 30.15 -22.02
N ASP A 759 12.48 30.80 -22.66
CA ASP A 759 11.08 30.80 -22.22
C ASP A 759 10.42 29.41 -22.42
N GLN A 760 10.78 28.66 -23.47
CA GLN A 760 10.32 27.26 -23.64
C GLN A 760 10.92 26.30 -22.60
N VAL A 761 12.20 26.44 -22.24
CA VAL A 761 12.78 25.60 -21.17
C VAL A 761 12.14 25.93 -19.83
N LEU A 762 11.83 27.20 -19.55
CA LEU A 762 11.08 27.57 -18.33
C LEU A 762 9.64 27.02 -18.31
N SER A 763 8.94 26.93 -19.46
CA SER A 763 7.61 26.33 -19.51
C SER A 763 7.65 24.81 -19.28
N LEU A 764 8.66 24.12 -19.82
CA LEU A 764 8.91 22.70 -19.54
C LEU A 764 9.24 22.45 -18.06
N ILE A 765 10.06 23.31 -17.43
CA ILE A 765 10.36 23.22 -15.99
C ILE A 765 9.09 23.45 -15.15
N LYS A 766 8.26 24.45 -15.48
CA LYS A 766 6.97 24.65 -14.78
C LYS A 766 6.06 23.42 -14.89
N ARG A 767 5.95 22.84 -16.09
CA ARG A 767 5.20 21.59 -16.33
C ARG A 767 5.75 20.41 -15.50
N GLN A 768 7.07 20.33 -15.31
CA GLN A 768 7.71 19.35 -14.43
C GLN A 768 7.37 19.62 -12.95
N GLN A 769 7.40 20.88 -12.50
CA GLN A 769 6.98 21.28 -11.14
C GLN A 769 5.49 20.97 -10.87
N GLU A 770 4.62 21.16 -11.86
CA GLU A 770 3.19 20.79 -11.79
C GLU A 770 3.02 19.27 -11.64
N GLN A 771 3.70 18.49 -12.48
CA GLN A 771 3.66 17.01 -12.40
C GLN A 771 4.18 16.48 -11.06
N GLN A 772 5.27 17.06 -10.52
CA GLN A 772 5.86 16.73 -9.22
C GLN A 772 5.03 17.21 -8.03
N SER A 773 4.42 18.40 -8.08
CA SER A 773 3.59 18.91 -6.97
C SER A 773 2.28 18.13 -6.81
N ILE A 774 1.77 17.56 -7.90
CA ILE A 774 0.66 16.57 -7.89
C ILE A 774 1.10 15.23 -7.25
N MET A 775 2.38 15.02 -6.92
CA MET A 775 2.92 13.85 -6.18
C MET A 775 3.07 14.11 -4.68
N SER A 776 2.35 15.09 -4.13
CA SER A 776 2.47 15.61 -2.76
C SER A 776 2.56 14.56 -1.65
N ASN A 777 1.93 13.39 -1.84
CA ASN A 777 1.77 12.40 -0.78
C ASN A 777 2.93 11.42 -0.63
N SER A 778 3.92 11.36 -1.54
CA SER A 778 5.18 10.64 -1.24
C SER A 778 6.38 11.14 -2.04
N ARG A 779 6.94 12.27 -1.58
CA ARG A 779 8.13 12.91 -2.16
C ARG A 779 9.35 11.98 -2.21
N LEU A 780 9.45 11.02 -1.29
CA LEU A 780 10.51 10.00 -1.20
C LEU A 780 10.46 8.97 -2.34
N LEU A 781 9.28 8.67 -2.88
CA LEU A 781 9.06 7.61 -3.85
C LEU A 781 9.01 8.09 -5.31
N SER A 782 9.03 9.41 -5.53
CA SER A 782 8.84 10.04 -6.84
C SER A 782 10.04 10.81 -7.39
N SER A 783 10.88 11.41 -6.54
CA SER A 783 11.94 12.36 -6.97
C SER A 783 13.37 11.97 -6.54
N TYR A 784 13.54 10.87 -5.80
CA TYR A 784 14.83 10.49 -5.17
C TYR A 784 15.20 9.04 -5.44
N GLY A 785 16.50 8.72 -5.27
CA GLY A 785 17.07 7.40 -5.47
C GLY A 785 17.72 7.19 -6.84
N MET A 786 18.45 6.09 -7.00
CA MET A 786 19.20 5.80 -8.23
C MET A 786 18.31 5.17 -9.30
N THR A 787 18.53 5.61 -10.54
CA THR A 787 17.82 5.16 -11.76
C THR A 787 18.83 4.67 -12.79
N ILE A 788 18.71 3.41 -13.23
CA ILE A 788 19.66 2.79 -14.15
C ILE A 788 19.02 1.64 -14.96
N THR A 789 19.63 1.30 -16.09
CA THR A 789 19.35 0.04 -16.81
C THR A 789 20.61 -0.83 -16.75
N ILE A 790 20.58 -1.93 -16.01
CA ILE A 790 21.70 -2.87 -15.90
C ILE A 790 21.77 -3.72 -17.18
N PRO A 791 22.94 -3.86 -17.84
CA PRO A 791 23.09 -4.75 -18.99
C PRO A 791 22.99 -6.23 -18.57
N ALA A 792 22.54 -7.10 -19.50
CA ALA A 792 22.55 -8.55 -19.29
C ALA A 792 24.00 -9.06 -19.22
N LYS A 793 24.43 -9.53 -18.05
CA LYS A 793 25.83 -9.86 -17.74
C LYS A 793 26.00 -11.04 -16.77
N ASN A 794 25.01 -11.94 -16.65
CA ASN A 794 25.12 -13.19 -15.86
C ASN A 794 25.63 -13.00 -14.41
N PHE A 795 25.34 -11.86 -13.80
CA PHE A 795 25.85 -11.42 -12.49
C PHE A 795 27.37 -11.15 -12.40
N GLU A 796 28.09 -11.09 -13.52
CA GLU A 796 29.53 -10.77 -13.60
C GLU A 796 29.83 -9.27 -13.40
N THR A 797 28.85 -8.40 -13.61
CA THR A 797 29.02 -6.93 -13.57
C THR A 797 28.26 -6.31 -12.41
N TYR A 798 28.96 -5.57 -11.54
CA TYR A 798 28.40 -4.93 -10.36
C TYR A 798 28.39 -3.41 -10.52
N ILE A 799 27.27 -2.78 -10.24
CA ILE A 799 27.13 -1.32 -10.18
C ILE A 799 26.95 -0.93 -8.72
N ALA A 800 27.73 0.03 -8.22
CA ALA A 800 27.57 0.54 -6.86
C ALA A 800 26.55 1.68 -6.81
N TYR A 801 25.71 1.70 -5.78
CA TYR A 801 24.89 2.84 -5.43
C TYR A 801 25.78 3.99 -4.90
N PRO A 802 25.61 5.26 -5.32
CA PRO A 802 26.52 6.36 -4.94
C PRO A 802 26.48 6.83 -3.48
N LEU A 803 25.74 6.13 -2.61
CA LEU A 803 25.54 6.46 -1.20
C LEU A 803 25.69 5.19 -0.36
N THR A 804 26.58 5.18 0.62
CA THR A 804 26.70 4.04 1.54
C THR A 804 25.68 4.11 2.68
N ILE A 805 25.43 2.99 3.35
CA ILE A 805 24.51 2.90 4.50
C ILE A 805 24.96 3.87 5.60
N THR A 806 26.24 3.90 5.94
CA THR A 806 26.83 4.82 6.93
C THR A 806 26.66 6.28 6.52
N GLN A 807 26.90 6.63 5.26
CA GLN A 807 26.69 7.98 4.75
C GLN A 807 25.21 8.40 4.83
N SER A 808 24.28 7.50 4.48
CA SER A 808 22.84 7.76 4.59
C SER A 808 22.38 7.89 6.06
N TYR A 809 23.01 7.16 6.98
CA TYR A 809 22.71 7.26 8.41
C TYR A 809 23.24 8.56 9.03
N GLN A 810 24.46 8.97 8.67
CA GLN A 810 25.01 10.29 9.03
C GLN A 810 24.12 11.43 8.50
N GLN A 811 23.62 11.31 7.27
CA GLN A 811 22.65 12.25 6.72
C GLN A 811 21.34 12.28 7.52
N TYR A 812 20.73 11.12 7.79
CA TYR A 812 19.52 11.00 8.60
C TYR A 812 19.66 11.68 9.98
N LEU A 813 20.78 11.44 10.68
CA LEU A 813 21.09 12.13 11.93
C LEU A 813 21.21 13.65 11.74
N SER A 814 21.96 14.12 10.74
CA SER A 814 22.19 15.56 10.51
C SER A 814 20.94 16.37 10.17
N GLN A 815 19.93 15.73 9.56
CA GLN A 815 18.68 16.38 9.15
C GLN A 815 17.64 16.49 10.28
N SER A 816 17.91 15.89 11.45
CA SER A 816 16.85 15.59 12.42
C SER A 816 17.10 16.16 13.82
N ASN A 817 16.28 17.14 14.21
CA ASN A 817 16.00 17.45 15.63
C ASN A 817 15.12 16.36 16.29
N ARG A 818 15.17 15.11 15.80
CA ARG A 818 14.25 14.03 16.20
C ARG A 818 14.86 13.20 17.33
N THR A 819 14.10 13.05 18.41
CA THR A 819 14.45 12.17 19.53
C THR A 819 14.25 10.70 19.18
N THR A 820 15.29 10.04 18.67
CA THR A 820 15.57 8.60 18.89
C THR A 820 14.37 7.61 18.77
N THR A 821 13.53 7.73 17.74
CA THR A 821 12.37 6.84 17.49
C THR A 821 12.50 5.94 16.25
N SER A 822 13.68 5.86 15.61
CA SER A 822 13.96 4.82 14.62
C SER A 822 13.89 3.43 15.25
N ASP A 823 13.33 2.45 14.54
CA ASP A 823 13.25 1.04 14.99
C ASP A 823 14.58 0.27 14.83
N GLY A 824 15.68 0.99 14.66
CA GLY A 824 17.03 0.44 14.47
C GLY A 824 17.18 -0.36 13.18
N CYS A 825 16.26 -0.20 12.22
CA CYS A 825 16.24 -0.95 10.98
C CYS A 825 16.61 -0.09 9.78
N ILE A 826 17.29 -0.74 8.82
CA ILE A 826 17.61 -0.15 7.52
C ILE A 826 16.61 -0.71 6.51
N TYR A 827 16.03 0.16 5.68
CA TYR A 827 15.08 -0.17 4.64
C TYR A 827 15.66 0.23 3.30
N ILE A 828 15.84 -0.74 2.39
CA ILE A 828 16.28 -0.47 1.02
C ILE A 828 15.09 -0.72 0.10
N TYR A 829 14.66 0.32 -0.60
CA TYR A 829 13.51 0.34 -1.49
C TYR A 829 13.98 0.48 -2.94
N TRP A 830 13.39 -0.25 -3.89
CA TRP A 830 13.65 -0.05 -5.32
C TRP A 830 12.53 -0.61 -6.20
N LYS A 831 12.28 0.04 -7.34
CA LYS A 831 11.43 -0.48 -8.41
C LYS A 831 12.29 -1.19 -9.45
N ALA A 832 11.91 -2.38 -9.91
CA ALA A 832 12.54 -3.05 -11.04
C ALA A 832 11.53 -3.73 -11.98
N ILE A 833 11.84 -3.76 -13.28
CA ILE A 833 11.01 -4.41 -14.31
C ILE A 833 11.82 -5.39 -15.14
N ARG A 834 11.31 -6.64 -15.20
CA ARG A 834 11.80 -7.79 -15.99
C ARG A 834 13.25 -8.23 -15.70
N GLY A 835 13.55 -9.44 -16.14
CA GLY A 835 14.85 -10.07 -15.95
C GLY A 835 15.10 -10.59 -14.53
N ASP A 836 16.28 -11.16 -14.38
CA ASP A 836 16.83 -11.80 -13.20
C ASP A 836 17.84 -10.84 -12.53
N PHE A 837 17.65 -10.58 -11.24
CA PHE A 837 18.25 -9.43 -10.54
C PHE A 837 18.92 -9.82 -9.22
N MET A 838 19.99 -9.13 -8.84
CA MET A 838 20.57 -9.19 -7.50
C MET A 838 20.77 -7.81 -6.89
N LEU A 839 20.24 -7.62 -5.68
CA LEU A 839 20.70 -6.61 -4.73
C LEU A 839 21.74 -7.27 -3.82
N ILE A 840 22.92 -6.67 -3.70
CA ILE A 840 24.07 -7.24 -3.01
C ILE A 840 24.57 -6.19 -2.02
N LEU A 841 24.72 -6.53 -0.75
CA LEU A 841 25.36 -5.67 0.24
C LEU A 841 26.70 -6.25 0.66
N THR A 842 27.67 -5.36 0.88
CA THR A 842 29.04 -5.72 1.28
C THR A 842 29.65 -4.74 2.28
N ASN A 843 30.65 -5.18 3.03
CA ASN A 843 31.46 -4.34 3.92
C ASN A 843 32.47 -3.44 3.18
N GLN A 844 32.84 -3.80 1.95
CA GLN A 844 33.72 -3.01 1.08
C GLN A 844 33.15 -2.96 -0.34
N MET A 845 33.51 -1.93 -1.09
CA MET A 845 33.12 -1.80 -2.49
C MET A 845 33.70 -2.94 -3.33
N ILE A 846 32.87 -3.64 -4.10
CA ILE A 846 33.33 -4.68 -5.03
C ILE A 846 34.20 -4.04 -6.14
N GLU A 847 35.40 -4.58 -6.35
CA GLU A 847 36.37 -4.13 -7.34
C GLU A 847 36.57 -5.20 -8.43
N SER A 848 35.95 -4.97 -9.59
CA SER A 848 36.00 -5.87 -10.76
C SER A 848 37.43 -6.22 -11.17
N GLY A 849 37.74 -7.51 -11.25
CA GLY A 849 39.05 -8.03 -11.65
C GLY A 849 40.04 -8.26 -10.50
N THR A 850 39.68 -7.96 -9.24
CA THR A 850 40.53 -8.22 -8.07
C THR A 850 39.88 -9.19 -7.08
N VAL A 851 40.67 -10.09 -6.48
CA VAL A 851 40.19 -11.04 -5.46
C VAL A 851 40.24 -10.37 -4.09
N GLN A 852 39.07 -10.00 -3.56
CA GLN A 852 38.95 -9.36 -2.24
C GLN A 852 38.53 -10.40 -1.17
N HIS A 853 39.53 -11.05 -0.55
CA HIS A 853 39.31 -12.14 0.42
C HIS A 853 38.46 -11.77 1.66
N ASN A 854 38.35 -10.49 2.00
CA ASN A 854 37.67 -10.00 3.20
C ASN A 854 36.25 -9.47 2.92
N LEU A 855 35.68 -9.74 1.74
CA LEU A 855 34.27 -9.39 1.45
C LEU A 855 33.31 -10.35 2.16
N ILE A 856 32.45 -9.80 3.00
CA ILE A 856 31.21 -10.45 3.46
C ILE A 856 30.05 -9.97 2.59
N TYR A 857 29.11 -10.88 2.30
CA TYR A 857 28.01 -10.64 1.37
C TYR A 857 26.66 -10.84 2.05
N LEU A 858 25.69 -9.99 1.71
CA LEU A 858 24.26 -10.32 1.77
C LEU A 858 23.72 -10.23 0.33
N THR A 859 23.36 -11.37 -0.24
CA THR A 859 22.89 -11.50 -1.62
C THR A 859 21.39 -11.77 -1.63
N CYS A 860 20.64 -10.84 -2.21
CA CYS A 860 19.19 -10.88 -2.40
C CYS A 860 18.91 -11.06 -3.90
N TYR A 861 18.60 -12.30 -4.30
CA TYR A 861 18.26 -12.64 -5.68
C TYR A 861 16.75 -12.60 -5.92
N ILE A 862 16.36 -11.97 -7.02
CA ILE A 862 14.98 -11.93 -7.51
C ILE A 862 14.91 -12.64 -8.86
N ALA A 863 14.04 -13.63 -8.92
CA ALA A 863 13.80 -14.46 -10.09
C ALA A 863 13.08 -13.69 -11.22
N PRO A 864 13.26 -14.10 -12.49
CA PRO A 864 12.52 -13.55 -13.60
C PRO A 864 11.10 -14.12 -13.64
N PHE A 865 10.11 -13.27 -13.96
CA PHE A 865 8.72 -13.67 -14.14
C PHE A 865 8.51 -14.81 -15.15
N VAL A 866 7.58 -15.70 -14.84
CA VAL A 866 7.15 -16.80 -15.73
C VAL A 866 6.48 -16.26 -16.99
N THR A 867 7.11 -16.50 -18.15
CA THR A 867 6.57 -16.10 -19.47
C THR A 867 5.48 -17.04 -19.98
N ASN A 868 5.60 -18.34 -19.68
CA ASN A 868 4.66 -19.39 -20.09
C ASN A 868 3.49 -19.54 -19.10
N THR A 869 2.62 -18.54 -19.02
CA THR A 869 1.35 -18.59 -18.25
C THR A 869 0.26 -19.45 -18.93
N ASN A 870 0.64 -20.48 -19.68
CA ASN A 870 -0.25 -21.31 -20.48
C ASN A 870 -0.20 -22.77 -19.96
N SER A 871 -1.38 -23.32 -19.64
CA SER A 871 -1.65 -24.74 -19.33
C SER A 871 -1.23 -25.36 -17.98
N ASP A 872 -0.28 -24.83 -17.22
CA ASP A 872 0.03 -25.40 -15.88
C ASP A 872 -1.02 -24.98 -14.82
N PRO A 873 -1.69 -25.92 -14.12
CA PRO A 873 -2.53 -25.60 -12.96
C PRO A 873 -1.74 -25.16 -11.72
N ASN A 874 -0.44 -25.43 -11.64
CA ASN A 874 0.44 -25.09 -10.51
C ASN A 874 1.36 -23.92 -10.87
N TYR A 875 1.08 -22.73 -10.33
CA TYR A 875 2.02 -21.61 -10.44
C TYR A 875 3.33 -21.94 -9.73
N ASN A 876 4.42 -22.04 -10.51
CA ASN A 876 5.80 -22.14 -10.02
C ASN A 876 6.67 -21.21 -10.85
N GLU A 877 7.51 -20.41 -10.18
CA GLU A 877 8.59 -19.64 -10.80
C GLU A 877 9.96 -20.13 -10.33
N HIS A 878 11.04 -19.53 -10.84
CA HIS A 878 12.37 -19.78 -10.29
C HIS A 878 12.48 -19.22 -8.86
N TYR A 879 13.33 -19.81 -8.02
CA TYR A 879 13.47 -19.38 -6.62
C TYR A 879 14.07 -17.98 -6.49
N SER A 880 13.28 -17.01 -6.02
CA SER A 880 13.82 -15.78 -5.42
C SER A 880 14.35 -16.13 -4.02
N TYR A 881 15.51 -15.60 -3.61
CA TYR A 881 16.17 -16.02 -2.36
C TYR A 881 17.00 -14.94 -1.67
N ILE A 882 17.21 -15.12 -0.37
CA ILE A 882 18.18 -14.39 0.47
C ILE A 882 19.28 -15.37 0.87
N ASN A 883 20.55 -14.96 0.73
CA ASN A 883 21.69 -15.73 1.19
C ASN A 883 22.93 -14.85 1.51
N HIS A 884 24.01 -15.47 1.96
CA HIS A 884 25.27 -14.82 2.36
C HIS A 884 26.50 -15.24 1.52
N TRP A 885 26.25 -15.94 0.41
CA TRP A 885 27.28 -16.38 -0.53
C TRP A 885 27.55 -15.31 -1.60
N PRO A 886 28.76 -15.27 -2.19
CA PRO A 886 29.08 -14.34 -3.27
C PRO A 886 28.19 -14.58 -4.51
N PRO A 887 27.94 -13.55 -5.34
CA PRO A 887 27.10 -13.67 -6.55
C PRO A 887 27.58 -14.74 -7.53
N SER A 888 28.88 -15.02 -7.60
CA SER A 888 29.46 -16.10 -8.42
C SER A 888 28.98 -17.51 -8.04
N SER A 889 28.51 -17.71 -6.81
CA SER A 889 27.91 -18.97 -6.36
C SER A 889 26.45 -19.16 -6.76
N HIS A 890 25.84 -18.22 -7.52
CA HIS A 890 24.42 -18.23 -7.89
C HIS A 890 23.93 -19.58 -8.42
N GLN A 891 24.62 -20.12 -9.42
CA GLN A 891 24.26 -21.38 -10.09
C GLN A 891 24.27 -22.55 -9.10
N THR A 892 25.34 -22.67 -8.29
CA THR A 892 25.47 -23.70 -7.25
C THR A 892 24.40 -23.58 -6.16
N VAL A 893 24.05 -22.35 -5.76
CA VAL A 893 23.00 -22.08 -4.75
C VAL A 893 21.62 -22.49 -5.27
N LEU A 894 21.33 -22.28 -6.57
CA LEU A 894 20.10 -22.77 -7.21
C LEU A 894 20.09 -24.30 -7.36
N GLU A 895 21.19 -24.90 -7.82
CA GLU A 895 21.31 -26.36 -8.03
C GLU A 895 21.19 -27.16 -6.73
N GLN A 896 21.82 -26.67 -5.65
CA GLN A 896 21.75 -27.29 -4.32
C GLN A 896 20.53 -26.86 -3.51
N GLN A 897 19.74 -25.88 -3.99
CA GLN A 897 18.63 -25.23 -3.29
C GLN A 897 18.99 -24.72 -1.88
N ASN A 898 20.27 -24.35 -1.69
CA ASN A 898 20.87 -24.04 -0.38
C ASN A 898 20.62 -22.57 0.02
N PHE A 899 19.36 -22.22 0.25
CA PHE A 899 18.91 -20.86 0.57
C PHE A 899 18.80 -20.64 2.10
N LYS A 900 19.15 -19.45 2.61
CA LYS A 900 18.84 -19.05 4.00
C LYS A 900 17.35 -18.65 4.14
N ALA A 901 16.75 -18.14 3.06
CA ALA A 901 15.30 -18.13 2.81
C ALA A 901 15.06 -18.08 1.29
N GLY A 902 14.02 -18.72 0.78
CA GLY A 902 13.67 -18.68 -0.65
C GLY A 902 12.22 -19.05 -0.93
N SER A 903 11.72 -18.67 -2.11
CA SER A 903 10.37 -19.01 -2.58
C SER A 903 10.30 -19.08 -4.11
N ASN A 904 9.60 -20.09 -4.61
CA ASN A 904 9.21 -20.31 -6.01
C ASN A 904 7.80 -19.76 -6.32
N ILE A 905 7.25 -18.90 -5.45
CA ILE A 905 5.97 -18.20 -5.61
C ILE A 905 6.07 -16.70 -5.22
N PHE A 906 7.28 -16.14 -5.19
CA PHE A 906 7.57 -14.79 -4.69
C PHE A 906 6.87 -13.67 -5.49
N HIS A 907 6.57 -13.85 -6.78
CA HIS A 907 5.78 -12.90 -7.59
C HIS A 907 4.32 -13.33 -7.84
N LYS A 908 3.80 -14.33 -7.13
CA LYS A 908 2.43 -14.82 -7.30
C LYS A 908 1.40 -13.70 -7.05
N GLY A 909 0.65 -13.34 -8.07
CA GLY A 909 -0.32 -12.23 -8.04
C GLY A 909 0.24 -10.83 -8.37
N CYS A 910 1.55 -10.69 -8.59
CA CYS A 910 2.15 -9.42 -9.03
C CYS A 910 1.83 -9.08 -10.50
N ASN A 911 2.04 -7.80 -10.86
CA ASN A 911 1.88 -7.29 -12.21
C ASN A 911 3.17 -7.49 -13.04
N PRO A 912 3.21 -8.37 -14.06
CA PRO A 912 4.40 -8.63 -14.89
C PRO A 912 4.65 -7.60 -16.00
N ASP A 913 3.70 -6.68 -16.22
CA ASP A 913 3.74 -5.67 -17.29
C ASP A 913 4.40 -4.34 -16.88
N ASP A 914 4.63 -4.17 -15.57
CA ASP A 914 5.01 -2.91 -14.91
C ASP A 914 6.23 -3.13 -13.99
N TYR A 915 6.74 -2.03 -13.42
CA TYR A 915 7.73 -2.04 -12.36
C TYR A 915 7.16 -2.62 -11.07
N VAL A 916 7.71 -3.76 -10.64
CA VAL A 916 7.46 -4.27 -9.30
C VAL A 916 8.30 -3.46 -8.31
N PHE A 917 7.67 -3.07 -7.21
CA PHE A 917 8.30 -2.31 -6.14
C PHE A 917 8.67 -3.26 -4.99
N TYR A 918 9.92 -3.23 -4.54
CA TYR A 918 10.48 -4.13 -3.54
C TYR A 918 11.00 -3.38 -2.33
N CYS A 919 11.01 -4.06 -1.18
CA CYS A 919 11.65 -3.58 0.05
C CYS A 919 12.48 -4.72 0.69
N LEU A 920 13.75 -4.42 0.97
CA LEU A 920 14.62 -5.23 1.83
C LEU A 920 14.75 -4.52 3.18
N LYS A 921 14.18 -5.11 4.23
CA LYS A 921 14.35 -4.69 5.62
C LYS A 921 15.49 -5.46 6.28
N LEU A 922 16.37 -4.73 6.96
CA LEU A 922 17.48 -5.24 7.76
C LEU A 922 17.34 -4.76 9.19
N ASN A 923 17.56 -5.64 10.17
CA ASN A 923 17.68 -5.26 11.58
C ASN A 923 19.06 -5.73 12.11
N PRO A 924 20.07 -4.83 12.17
CA PRO A 924 21.42 -5.18 12.60
C PRO A 924 21.55 -5.62 14.06
N GLN A 925 20.57 -5.32 14.91
CA GLN A 925 20.58 -5.73 16.33
C GLN A 925 20.20 -7.21 16.52
N THR A 926 19.28 -7.72 15.70
CA THR A 926 18.74 -9.09 15.78
C THR A 926 19.27 -10.03 14.70
N GLY A 927 20.01 -9.51 13.70
CA GLY A 927 20.45 -10.28 12.54
C GLY A 927 19.33 -10.61 11.54
N GLN A 928 18.14 -10.02 11.70
CA GLN A 928 16.97 -10.34 10.90
C GLN A 928 16.97 -9.62 9.54
N VAL A 929 16.68 -10.37 8.48
CA VAL A 929 16.53 -9.87 7.10
C VAL A 929 15.14 -10.26 6.59
N SER A 930 14.48 -9.35 5.85
CA SER A 930 13.19 -9.63 5.22
C SER A 930 13.05 -8.93 3.86
N LEU A 931 12.79 -9.71 2.81
CA LEU A 931 12.49 -9.21 1.45
C LEU A 931 10.99 -9.38 1.17
N MET A 932 10.36 -8.34 0.63
CA MET A 932 8.93 -8.36 0.28
C MET A 932 8.61 -7.48 -0.94
N ASN A 933 7.52 -7.82 -1.63
CA ASN A 933 6.86 -6.93 -2.58
C ASN A 933 6.11 -5.82 -1.82
N VAL A 934 6.09 -4.62 -2.37
CA VAL A 934 5.46 -3.42 -1.79
C VAL A 934 4.72 -2.60 -2.86
N GLY A 935 4.15 -1.46 -2.50
CA GLY A 935 3.23 -0.69 -3.36
C GLY A 935 2.02 -1.51 -3.81
N VAL A 936 1.52 -1.25 -5.02
CA VAL A 936 0.46 -2.00 -5.73
C VAL A 936 0.56 -3.51 -5.52
N ASN A 937 1.76 -4.08 -5.68
CA ASN A 937 1.97 -5.52 -5.64
C ASN A 937 1.83 -6.09 -4.23
N GLY A 938 2.15 -5.30 -3.19
CA GLY A 938 1.95 -5.68 -1.79
C GLY A 938 0.47 -5.80 -1.36
N ILE A 939 -0.47 -5.23 -2.14
CA ILE A 939 -1.92 -5.37 -1.92
C ILE A 939 -2.40 -6.80 -2.26
N TYR A 940 -1.78 -7.44 -3.25
CA TYR A 940 -2.21 -8.73 -3.82
C TYR A 940 -1.27 -9.90 -3.49
N ASN A 941 -0.02 -9.59 -3.17
CA ASN A 941 1.01 -10.57 -2.83
C ASN A 941 1.57 -10.25 -1.44
N HIS A 942 1.38 -11.19 -0.52
CA HIS A 942 1.84 -11.08 0.88
C HIS A 942 3.02 -12.03 1.18
N THR A 943 3.73 -12.49 0.15
CA THR A 943 4.91 -13.36 0.29
C THR A 943 6.10 -12.55 0.79
N ILE A 944 6.65 -12.97 1.93
CA ILE A 944 7.83 -12.35 2.56
C ILE A 944 8.90 -13.43 2.72
N LEU A 945 10.06 -13.24 2.11
CA LEU A 945 11.24 -14.06 2.43
C LEU A 945 11.85 -13.54 3.71
N LYS A 946 11.97 -14.38 4.74
CA LYS A 946 12.45 -13.98 6.06
C LYS A 946 13.47 -14.97 6.61
N CYS A 947 14.61 -14.46 7.05
CA CYS A 947 15.65 -15.23 7.73
C CYS A 947 16.31 -14.41 8.85
N THR A 948 17.09 -15.08 9.69
CA THR A 948 17.91 -14.46 10.72
C THR A 948 19.33 -15.02 10.61
N PHE A 949 20.32 -14.15 10.60
CA PHE A 949 21.73 -14.52 10.62
C PHE A 949 22.29 -14.39 12.04
N GLU A 950 23.07 -15.39 12.47
CA GLU A 950 23.94 -15.20 13.63
C GLU A 950 25.12 -14.30 13.23
N LYS A 951 25.60 -13.45 14.14
CA LYS A 951 26.76 -12.55 13.87
C LYS A 951 28.04 -13.30 13.44
N LYS A 952 28.16 -14.60 13.76
CA LYS A 952 29.26 -15.48 13.32
C LYS A 952 29.17 -15.86 11.83
N ASP A 953 27.95 -15.94 11.28
CA ASP A 953 27.67 -16.26 9.88
C ASP A 953 27.75 -14.99 9.02
N LEU A 954 27.10 -13.92 9.51
CA LEU A 954 27.03 -12.61 8.87
C LEU A 954 26.60 -11.54 9.89
N ASP A 955 27.51 -10.65 10.28
CA ASP A 955 27.15 -9.47 11.06
C ASP A 955 26.63 -8.35 10.15
N LEU A 956 25.31 -8.16 10.12
CA LEU A 956 24.65 -7.12 9.33
C LEU A 956 25.12 -5.69 9.66
N SER A 957 25.71 -5.45 10.84
CA SER A 957 26.25 -4.13 11.23
C SER A 957 27.58 -3.77 10.55
N LEU A 958 28.18 -4.70 9.81
CA LEU A 958 29.41 -4.48 9.03
C LEU A 958 29.13 -4.18 7.54
N LEU A 959 27.86 -4.22 7.11
CA LEU A 959 27.47 -3.96 5.71
C LEU A 959 27.31 -2.45 5.47
N ASP A 960 27.98 -1.93 4.45
CA ASP A 960 27.98 -0.48 4.13
C ASP A 960 27.66 -0.17 2.66
N TYR A 961 28.24 -0.93 1.73
CA TYR A 961 28.09 -0.72 0.30
C TYR A 961 26.89 -1.48 -0.25
N ILE A 962 26.14 -0.82 -1.14
CA ILE A 962 25.04 -1.43 -1.90
C ILE A 962 25.45 -1.55 -3.36
N HIS A 963 25.37 -2.76 -3.89
CA HIS A 963 25.65 -3.13 -5.26
C HIS A 963 24.40 -3.73 -5.92
N VAL A 964 24.26 -3.51 -7.22
CA VAL A 964 23.21 -4.10 -8.06
C VAL A 964 23.79 -4.80 -9.28
N SER A 965 23.17 -5.92 -9.66
CA SER A 965 23.60 -6.73 -10.81
C SER A 965 22.42 -7.43 -11.50
N ALA A 966 22.62 -7.90 -12.73
CA ALA A 966 21.62 -8.54 -13.57
C ALA A 966 22.18 -9.76 -14.31
N GLY A 967 21.32 -10.76 -14.51
CA GLY A 967 21.67 -12.04 -15.10
C GLY A 967 21.55 -12.07 -16.61
N ARG A 968 20.68 -12.94 -17.12
CA ARG A 968 20.49 -13.21 -18.56
C ARG A 968 19.73 -12.11 -19.30
N GLN A 969 19.01 -11.23 -18.58
CA GLN A 969 18.26 -10.12 -19.17
C GLN A 969 18.72 -8.77 -18.61
N SER A 970 18.47 -7.68 -19.36
CA SER A 970 18.77 -6.32 -18.91
C SER A 970 17.66 -5.83 -17.97
N VAL A 971 18.00 -5.46 -16.74
CA VAL A 971 17.04 -5.07 -15.69
C VAL A 971 17.00 -3.54 -15.59
N SER A 972 15.82 -2.94 -15.74
CA SER A 972 15.64 -1.50 -15.51
C SER A 972 15.23 -1.26 -14.06
N ILE A 973 16.00 -0.45 -13.33
CA ILE A 973 15.79 -0.10 -11.92
C ILE A 973 15.47 1.39 -11.79
N ARG A 974 14.50 1.74 -10.95
CA ARG A 974 14.14 3.11 -10.58
C ARG A 974 14.08 3.27 -9.07
N ASN A 975 14.44 4.46 -8.61
CA ASN A 975 14.29 4.93 -7.23
C ASN A 975 14.85 3.94 -6.20
N LEU A 976 16.09 3.46 -6.40
CA LEU A 976 16.83 2.75 -5.35
C LEU A 976 17.19 3.75 -4.25
N VAL A 977 16.62 3.59 -3.06
CA VAL A 977 16.71 4.51 -1.90
C VAL A 977 17.02 3.72 -0.62
N ILE A 978 17.82 4.32 0.27
CA ILE A 978 18.01 3.85 1.66
C ILE A 978 17.17 4.74 2.60
N SER A 979 16.47 4.14 3.56
CA SER A 979 15.80 4.83 4.66
C SER A 979 16.11 4.16 6.00
N HIS A 980 16.11 4.96 7.09
CA HIS A 980 16.29 4.51 8.48
C HIS A 980 14.98 4.57 9.30
N GLU A 981 13.88 4.78 8.60
CA GLU A 981 12.49 4.71 9.04
C GLU A 981 11.66 4.00 7.95
N MET A 982 10.60 3.29 8.33
CA MET A 982 9.70 2.66 7.35
C MET A 982 8.90 3.73 6.59
N ILE A 983 9.00 3.76 5.25
CA ILE A 983 8.22 4.68 4.42
C ILE A 983 6.77 4.16 4.38
N THR A 984 5.86 4.78 5.11
CA THR A 984 4.49 4.29 5.30
C THR A 984 3.71 4.17 3.99
N GLU A 985 3.95 5.08 3.04
CA GLU A 985 3.24 5.16 1.75
C GLU A 985 3.76 4.13 0.74
N ALA A 986 4.94 3.54 0.99
CA ALA A 986 5.42 2.39 0.24
C ALA A 986 4.63 1.12 0.56
N HIS A 987 3.93 1.08 1.71
CA HIS A 987 3.19 -0.08 2.21
C HIS A 987 1.68 0.20 2.26
N PRO A 988 1.01 0.40 1.10
CA PRO A 988 -0.43 0.64 1.05
C PRO A 988 -1.21 -0.53 1.65
N LYS A 989 -2.37 -0.24 2.23
CA LYS A 989 -3.19 -1.22 2.96
C LYS A 989 -4.55 -1.36 2.29
N PHE A 990 -5.21 -2.47 2.60
CA PHE A 990 -6.61 -2.69 2.28
C PHE A 990 -7.49 -2.07 3.37
N ASP A 991 -8.69 -1.66 3.00
CA ASP A 991 -9.65 -1.05 3.91
C ASP A 991 -10.21 -2.11 4.88
N LYS A 992 -9.59 -2.20 6.06
CA LYS A 992 -10.03 -3.09 7.14
C LYS A 992 -11.40 -2.74 7.73
N GLN A 993 -11.90 -1.52 7.54
CA GLN A 993 -13.19 -1.08 8.07
C GLN A 993 -14.35 -1.50 7.15
N PHE A 994 -14.12 -1.60 5.84
CA PHE A 994 -15.10 -2.09 4.87
C PHE A 994 -15.67 -3.47 5.25
N VAL A 995 -14.82 -4.37 5.74
CA VAL A 995 -15.18 -5.75 6.13
C VAL A 995 -16.19 -5.76 7.29
N SER A 996 -16.09 -4.83 8.25
CA SER A 996 -16.94 -4.83 9.44
C SER A 996 -18.39 -4.40 9.19
N HIS A 997 -18.66 -3.74 8.06
CA HIS A 997 -19.99 -3.22 7.73
C HIS A 997 -20.86 -4.27 7.02
N ASN A 998 -20.29 -5.06 6.10
CA ASN A 998 -21.06 -6.03 5.30
C ASN A 998 -21.56 -7.25 6.10
N HIS A 999 -20.99 -7.56 7.26
CA HIS A 999 -21.55 -8.60 8.14
C HIS A 999 -22.87 -8.22 8.84
N ASN A 1000 -23.26 -6.93 8.82
CA ASN A 1000 -24.47 -6.45 9.49
C ASN A 1000 -25.67 -6.21 8.54
N THR A 1001 -25.50 -6.35 7.22
CA THR A 1001 -26.52 -5.96 6.23
C THR A 1001 -27.44 -7.10 5.77
N HIS A 1002 -27.12 -8.36 6.08
CA HIS A 1002 -27.96 -9.54 5.75
C HIS A 1002 -29.24 -9.69 6.61
N SER A 1003 -29.88 -8.59 7.00
CA SER A 1003 -31.25 -8.60 7.55
C SER A 1003 -31.95 -7.23 7.50
N LYS A 1004 -32.42 -6.79 6.32
CA LYS A 1004 -33.62 -5.92 6.12
C LYS A 1004 -33.88 -5.58 4.65
N SER A 1005 -34.83 -6.27 4.03
CA SER A 1005 -35.53 -5.82 2.82
C SER A 1005 -36.82 -5.09 3.22
N GLY A 1006 -36.99 -3.82 2.85
CA GLY A 1006 -38.21 -3.06 3.21
C GLY A 1006 -38.26 -1.61 2.70
N THR A 1007 -38.99 -1.41 1.59
CA THR A 1007 -39.74 -0.18 1.21
C THR A 1007 -39.07 1.21 1.33
N SER A 1008 -38.39 1.59 0.24
CA SER A 1008 -38.45 2.87 -0.52
C SER A 1008 -39.11 4.17 0.03
N SER A 1009 -38.51 5.29 -0.44
CA SER A 1009 -39.10 6.64 -0.71
C SER A 1009 -39.16 7.69 0.43
N SER A 1010 -39.03 9.01 0.19
CA SER A 1010 -38.34 9.77 -0.89
C SER A 1010 -38.29 11.29 -0.63
N LYS A 1011 -37.18 11.98 -1.03
CA LYS A 1011 -37.10 13.43 -1.39
C LYS A 1011 -37.37 14.46 -0.24
N HIS A 1012 -36.97 15.75 -0.28
CA HIS A 1012 -36.07 16.53 -1.17
C HIS A 1012 -35.51 17.80 -0.45
N LYS A 1013 -34.31 18.24 -0.86
CA LYS A 1013 -33.83 19.65 -1.07
C LYS A 1013 -33.79 20.72 0.06
N GLU A 1014 -32.61 21.40 0.10
CA GLU A 1014 -32.37 22.87 0.23
C GLU A 1014 -32.81 23.63 1.51
N SER A 1015 -32.16 24.71 1.96
CA SER A 1015 -30.97 25.47 1.46
C SER A 1015 -30.18 26.18 2.59
N LEU A 1016 -28.97 26.66 2.25
CA LEU A 1016 -28.15 27.67 2.96
C LEU A 1016 -28.84 29.06 2.99
N PRO A 1017 -28.38 30.08 3.77
CA PRO A 1017 -27.02 30.37 4.26
C PRO A 1017 -26.91 30.46 5.83
N ASP A 1018 -26.20 31.31 6.59
CA ASP A 1018 -25.56 32.63 6.35
C ASP A 1018 -24.43 33.04 7.36
N GLU A 1019 -23.93 34.29 7.22
CA GLU A 1019 -22.69 34.93 7.72
C GLU A 1019 -22.61 35.53 9.18
N VAL A 1020 -21.44 36.14 9.47
CA VAL A 1020 -21.11 37.29 10.37
C VAL A 1020 -20.62 37.05 11.82
N GLY A 1021 -19.47 37.67 12.16
CA GLY A 1021 -19.11 38.17 13.52
C GLY A 1021 -18.37 37.19 14.46
N ASN A 1022 -17.04 37.17 14.66
CA ASN A 1022 -15.97 38.18 14.77
C ASN A 1022 -15.74 38.78 16.19
N ASN A 1023 -14.47 39.04 16.53
CA ASN A 1023 -13.90 39.81 17.66
C ASN A 1023 -13.79 39.23 19.10
N ASN A 1024 -12.54 38.84 19.42
CA ASN A 1024 -11.63 39.44 20.43
C ASN A 1024 -11.65 39.19 21.97
N ASP A 1025 -10.41 39.01 22.47
CA ASP A 1025 -9.75 39.52 23.69
C ASP A 1025 -10.24 39.15 25.12
N GLY A 1026 -9.29 38.99 26.05
CA GLY A 1026 -9.59 38.68 27.47
C GLY A 1026 -8.43 38.18 28.36
N THR A 1027 -7.28 38.85 28.35
CA THR A 1027 -6.06 38.54 29.13
C THR A 1027 -6.22 38.28 30.64
N ASN A 1028 -5.48 37.29 31.19
CA ASN A 1028 -4.56 37.36 32.37
C ASN A 1028 -4.10 35.93 32.79
N GLN A 1029 -2.83 35.60 33.12
CA GLN A 1029 -1.89 36.10 34.16
C GLN A 1029 -2.35 35.82 35.61
N SER A 1030 -1.53 35.32 36.56
CA SER A 1030 -0.07 35.00 36.58
C SER A 1030 0.36 34.14 37.81
N PHE A 1031 1.63 33.67 37.83
CA PHE A 1031 2.35 32.96 38.94
C PHE A 1031 1.78 31.59 39.40
N GLY A 1032 2.51 30.63 40.01
CA GLY A 1032 3.94 30.45 40.38
C GLY A 1032 4.12 29.22 41.32
N HIS A 1033 5.29 28.69 41.73
CA HIS A 1033 6.70 28.82 41.25
C HIS A 1033 7.63 27.79 41.99
N ARG A 1034 8.50 27.02 41.27
CA ARG A 1034 9.65 26.16 41.75
C ARG A 1034 9.36 24.82 42.49
N ALA A 1035 10.30 23.86 42.66
CA ALA A 1035 11.43 23.34 41.82
C ALA A 1035 12.18 22.13 42.48
N PHE A 1036 12.95 21.34 41.70
CA PHE A 1036 13.97 20.30 42.07
C PHE A 1036 13.50 18.97 42.73
N GLY A 1037 14.16 17.81 42.56
CA GLY A 1037 15.22 17.44 41.57
C GLY A 1037 16.00 16.12 41.86
N MET A 1038 16.50 15.46 40.78
CA MET A 1038 17.62 14.48 40.66
C MET A 1038 17.63 13.11 41.42
N VAL A 1039 18.55 12.14 41.18
CA VAL A 1039 18.85 11.18 40.05
C VAL A 1039 19.61 9.94 40.67
N LYS A 1040 19.59 8.73 40.03
CA LYS A 1040 20.39 7.49 40.28
C LYS A 1040 19.86 6.54 41.40
N GLY A 1041 20.08 5.21 41.39
CA GLY A 1041 20.61 4.28 40.37
C GLY A 1041 21.33 3.01 40.94
N ILE A 1042 21.53 1.97 40.10
CA ILE A 1042 22.46 0.79 40.22
C ILE A 1042 21.93 -0.59 40.76
N PHE A 1043 22.48 -1.64 40.14
CA PHE A 1043 22.28 -3.12 40.15
C PHE A 1043 22.26 -3.92 41.49
N GLY A 1044 21.71 -5.15 41.43
CA GLY A 1044 21.98 -6.27 42.37
C GLY A 1044 21.41 -7.64 41.91
N TYR A 1045 22.08 -8.77 42.21
CA TYR A 1045 21.75 -10.14 41.72
C TYR A 1045 22.18 -11.22 42.76
N LYS A 1046 21.31 -12.20 43.14
CA LYS A 1046 21.67 -13.61 43.50
C LYS A 1046 20.48 -14.47 44.02
N LYS A 1047 20.71 -15.80 44.14
CA LYS A 1047 19.78 -16.88 44.55
C LYS A 1047 20.03 -17.37 46.00
N LYS A 1048 19.02 -17.97 46.67
CA LYS A 1048 18.90 -19.43 46.99
C LYS A 1048 17.67 -19.74 47.90
N GLU A 1049 17.15 -20.97 47.74
CA GLU A 1049 16.63 -22.00 48.71
C GLU A 1049 16.20 -21.59 50.15
N GLU A 1050 15.24 -22.24 50.84
CA GLU A 1050 14.24 -23.30 50.52
C GLU A 1050 13.13 -23.40 51.62
N ASP A 1051 12.11 -24.27 51.39
CA ASP A 1051 11.19 -24.94 52.34
C ASP A 1051 10.03 -24.23 53.12
N ASN A 1052 8.80 -24.75 52.87
CA ASN A 1052 7.68 -25.11 53.79
C ASN A 1052 7.05 -24.03 54.74
N ASP A 1053 5.73 -23.81 54.84
CA ASP A 1053 4.56 -24.69 54.62
C ASP A 1053 3.21 -23.89 54.55
N LYS A 1054 2.13 -24.56 54.11
CA LYS A 1054 0.68 -24.19 54.04
C LYS A 1054 0.18 -22.88 54.73
N ASN A 1055 -0.52 -22.00 53.99
CA ASN A 1055 -2.01 -21.97 54.00
C ASN A 1055 -2.69 -21.00 53.00
N GLU A 1056 -3.94 -21.37 52.64
CA GLU A 1056 -5.09 -20.54 52.21
C GLU A 1056 -5.02 -19.63 50.96
N GLN A 1057 -6.18 -19.03 50.63
CA GLN A 1057 -6.54 -18.52 49.30
C GLN A 1057 -6.68 -17.00 49.28
N GLN A 1058 -5.95 -16.32 48.39
CA GLN A 1058 -6.46 -15.09 47.74
C GLN A 1058 -5.73 -14.87 46.39
N LYS A 1059 -6.51 -14.55 45.35
CA LYS A 1059 -5.98 -14.17 44.03
C LYS A 1059 -5.90 -12.65 43.96
N ASP A 1060 -4.71 -12.10 44.19
CA ASP A 1060 -4.50 -10.67 44.03
C ASP A 1060 -4.66 -10.24 42.57
N HIS A 1061 -5.45 -9.20 42.33
CA HIS A 1061 -5.62 -8.62 41.00
C HIS A 1061 -4.42 -7.73 40.68
N GLN A 1062 -3.74 -8.01 39.56
CA GLN A 1062 -2.71 -7.11 39.02
C GLN A 1062 -3.28 -5.70 38.82
N GLN A 1063 -2.63 -4.70 39.40
CA GLN A 1063 -3.06 -3.31 39.34
C GLN A 1063 -3.22 -2.85 37.88
N ILE A 1064 -4.41 -2.34 37.55
CA ILE A 1064 -4.67 -1.70 36.27
C ILE A 1064 -4.12 -0.28 36.34
N GLY A 1065 -3.25 0.10 35.41
CA GLY A 1065 -2.76 1.47 35.30
C GLY A 1065 -3.91 2.42 34.95
N HIS A 1066 -4.37 3.19 35.94
CA HIS A 1066 -5.45 4.16 35.77
C HIS A 1066 -4.96 5.42 35.05
N LEU A 1067 -5.70 5.83 34.02
CA LEU A 1067 -5.53 7.13 33.38
C LEU A 1067 -6.10 8.24 34.26
N THR A 1068 -5.48 9.43 34.24
CA THR A 1068 -5.94 10.62 34.95
C THR A 1068 -7.38 10.97 34.55
N PRO A 1069 -8.31 11.25 35.48
CA PRO A 1069 -9.66 11.67 35.10
C PRO A 1069 -9.65 12.95 34.24
N CYS A 1070 -10.42 12.95 33.16
CA CYS A 1070 -10.58 14.12 32.30
C CYS A 1070 -11.28 15.26 33.07
N LYS A 1071 -10.71 16.47 33.02
CA LYS A 1071 -11.28 17.67 33.66
C LYS A 1071 -12.72 17.96 33.20
N ASN A 1072 -13.03 17.63 31.96
CA ASN A 1072 -14.34 17.87 31.34
C ASN A 1072 -15.36 16.76 31.67
N SER A 1073 -14.96 15.64 32.30
CA SER A 1073 -15.85 14.57 32.75
C SER A 1073 -16.85 14.11 31.66
N ILE A 1074 -18.14 13.96 31.98
CA ILE A 1074 -19.21 13.63 31.02
C ILE A 1074 -19.44 14.68 29.92
N TYR A 1075 -18.94 15.91 30.09
CA TYR A 1075 -19.09 17.03 29.15
C TYR A 1075 -18.02 17.03 28.05
N CYS A 1076 -17.04 16.11 28.10
CA CYS A 1076 -15.92 16.04 27.17
C CYS A 1076 -16.35 15.69 25.74
N LEU A 1077 -16.13 16.62 24.80
CA LEU A 1077 -16.36 16.39 23.36
C LEU A 1077 -15.22 15.58 22.73
N ASP A 1078 -13.99 15.87 23.14
CA ASP A 1078 -12.72 15.28 22.73
C ASP A 1078 -12.76 13.73 22.83
N GLN A 1079 -13.43 13.20 23.86
CA GLN A 1079 -13.72 11.78 24.06
C GLN A 1079 -14.38 11.10 22.84
N TYR A 1080 -15.19 11.84 22.09
CA TYR A 1080 -15.97 11.37 20.94
C TYR A 1080 -15.58 12.04 19.61
N SER A 1081 -14.49 12.82 19.60
CA SER A 1081 -13.93 13.46 18.40
C SER A 1081 -13.39 12.41 17.41
N LEU A 1082 -13.66 12.59 16.11
CA LEU A 1082 -13.15 11.69 15.07
C LEU A 1082 -11.62 11.77 14.91
N GLU A 1083 -11.01 12.90 15.30
CA GLU A 1083 -9.58 13.15 15.12
C GLU A 1083 -8.79 12.98 16.43
N GLU A 1084 -9.38 13.34 17.58
CA GLU A 1084 -8.66 13.43 18.86
C GLU A 1084 -8.99 12.33 19.87
N SER A 1085 -10.10 11.59 19.70
CA SER A 1085 -10.55 10.61 20.71
C SER A 1085 -9.54 9.48 20.98
N PHE A 1086 -8.68 9.14 20.02
CA PHE A 1086 -7.68 8.08 20.20
C PHE A 1086 -6.54 8.50 21.13
N SER A 1087 -5.99 9.70 20.96
CA SER A 1087 -4.92 10.23 21.82
C SER A 1087 -5.47 10.71 23.17
N HIS A 1088 -6.64 11.34 23.17
CA HIS A 1088 -7.31 11.82 24.38
C HIS A 1088 -7.70 10.66 25.31
N ASN A 1089 -8.38 9.63 24.80
CA ASN A 1089 -8.73 8.44 25.60
C ASN A 1089 -7.54 7.50 25.86
N GLN A 1090 -6.33 7.79 25.39
CA GLN A 1090 -5.09 7.16 25.88
C GLN A 1090 -4.45 7.92 27.04
N THR A 1091 -4.85 9.18 27.25
CA THR A 1091 -4.28 10.08 28.26
C THR A 1091 -5.22 10.23 29.47
N TYR A 1092 -6.54 10.25 29.23
CA TYR A 1092 -7.55 10.54 30.25
C TYR A 1092 -8.65 9.48 30.36
N SER A 1093 -9.14 9.26 31.59
CA SER A 1093 -10.32 8.45 31.88
C SER A 1093 -11.59 9.29 32.07
N HIS A 1094 -12.75 8.73 31.77
CA HIS A 1094 -14.06 9.41 31.82
C HIS A 1094 -15.11 8.55 32.54
N PRO A 1095 -16.18 9.12 33.13
CA PRO A 1095 -17.26 8.31 33.71
C PRO A 1095 -17.88 7.36 32.68
N CYS A 1096 -18.12 6.10 33.05
CA CYS A 1096 -18.85 5.18 32.19
C CYS A 1096 -20.31 5.59 32.10
N ARG A 1097 -20.85 5.69 30.88
CA ARG A 1097 -22.26 6.04 30.63
C ARG A 1097 -23.28 5.09 31.26
N PHE A 1098 -22.86 3.88 31.62
CA PHE A 1098 -23.65 2.86 32.31
C PHE A 1098 -23.13 2.57 33.74
N SER A 1099 -22.34 3.48 34.34
CA SER A 1099 -21.93 3.44 35.75
C SER A 1099 -21.49 2.03 36.21
N GLU A 1100 -22.06 1.51 37.31
CA GLU A 1100 -21.82 0.13 37.77
C GLU A 1100 -22.51 -0.96 36.94
N LEU A 1101 -23.53 -0.61 36.14
CA LEU A 1101 -24.27 -1.54 35.26
C LEU A 1101 -23.49 -1.94 33.99
N CYS A 1102 -22.30 -1.37 33.76
CA CYS A 1102 -21.55 -1.60 32.55
C CYS A 1102 -21.00 -3.04 32.46
N ARG A 1103 -21.60 -3.85 31.58
CA ARG A 1103 -21.16 -5.21 31.22
C ARG A 1103 -19.74 -5.30 30.62
N LYS A 1104 -19.00 -4.19 30.50
CA LYS A 1104 -17.61 -4.09 30.03
C LYS A 1104 -16.62 -3.56 31.07
N ASN A 1105 -17.03 -3.43 32.33
CA ASN A 1105 -16.21 -2.90 33.44
C ASN A 1105 -14.82 -3.56 33.59
N ASN A 1106 -14.67 -4.83 33.20
CA ASN A 1106 -13.41 -5.59 33.27
C ASN A 1106 -12.70 -5.78 31.91
N THR A 1107 -13.22 -5.25 30.79
CA THR A 1107 -12.64 -5.48 29.45
C THR A 1107 -11.68 -4.37 29.04
N LYS A 1108 -10.43 -4.69 28.68
CA LYS A 1108 -9.49 -3.71 28.10
C LYS A 1108 -9.91 -3.35 26.65
N PRO A 1109 -9.77 -2.09 26.20
CA PRO A 1109 -9.29 -0.93 26.94
C PRO A 1109 -10.36 -0.23 27.79
N HIS A 1110 -11.64 -0.62 27.71
CA HIS A 1110 -12.74 0.06 28.39
C HIS A 1110 -12.54 0.21 29.91
N CYS A 1111 -12.01 -0.79 30.60
CA CYS A 1111 -11.69 -0.75 32.03
C CYS A 1111 -10.51 0.18 32.43
N ILE A 1112 -9.80 0.73 31.44
CA ILE A 1112 -8.71 1.73 31.63
C ILE A 1112 -9.23 3.13 31.28
N GLN A 1113 -10.05 3.22 30.23
CA GLN A 1113 -10.55 4.48 29.65
C GLN A 1113 -11.82 5.01 30.33
N PHE A 1114 -12.57 4.15 31.01
CA PHE A 1114 -13.82 4.51 31.67
C PHE A 1114 -13.82 4.13 33.16
N THR A 1115 -14.39 4.99 34.00
CA THR A 1115 -14.56 4.75 35.44
C THR A 1115 -15.99 4.29 35.76
N HIS A 1116 -16.10 3.13 36.40
CA HIS A 1116 -17.36 2.50 36.79
C HIS A 1116 -17.72 2.82 38.25
N SER A 1117 -17.60 4.10 38.61
CA SER A 1117 -17.99 4.60 39.93
C SER A 1117 -19.47 4.30 40.19
N LYS A 1118 -19.78 3.77 41.38
CA LYS A 1118 -21.15 3.48 41.79
C LYS A 1118 -21.98 4.78 41.83
N HIS A 1119 -23.12 4.76 41.16
CA HIS A 1119 -24.04 5.88 41.02
C HIS A 1119 -25.35 5.53 41.72
N ASP A 1120 -25.39 5.79 43.03
CA ASP A 1120 -26.52 5.44 43.92
C ASP A 1120 -27.72 6.36 43.70
N VAL A 1121 -28.45 6.13 42.61
CA VAL A 1121 -29.67 6.85 42.24
C VAL A 1121 -30.88 5.91 42.16
N PRO A 1122 -32.08 6.33 42.64
CA PRO A 1122 -33.26 5.48 42.69
C PRO A 1122 -33.74 5.07 41.29
N LYS A 1123 -34.38 3.90 41.19
CA LYS A 1123 -35.05 3.49 39.94
C LYS A 1123 -36.28 4.37 39.70
N CYS A 1124 -36.48 4.83 38.46
CA CYS A 1124 -37.65 5.63 38.10
C CYS A 1124 -38.94 4.82 38.29
N HIS A 1125 -39.95 5.40 38.98
CA HIS A 1125 -41.26 4.77 39.19
C HIS A 1125 -42.01 4.42 37.90
N HIS A 1126 -41.67 5.04 36.77
CA HIS A 1126 -42.28 4.77 35.47
C HIS A 1126 -41.37 3.95 34.53
N ASP A 1127 -40.11 3.72 34.90
CA ASP A 1127 -39.11 2.92 34.18
C ASP A 1127 -39.18 3.02 32.64
N THR A 1128 -39.56 1.94 31.95
CA THR A 1128 -39.67 1.85 30.49
C THR A 1128 -40.73 2.77 29.87
N ASN A 1129 -41.73 3.18 30.66
CA ASN A 1129 -42.82 4.08 30.28
C ASN A 1129 -42.58 5.53 30.72
N CYS A 1130 -41.39 5.87 31.23
CA CYS A 1130 -41.11 7.22 31.70
C CYS A 1130 -41.07 8.24 30.54
N THR A 1131 -41.87 9.29 30.63
CA THR A 1131 -41.93 10.38 29.64
C THR A 1131 -40.72 11.32 29.69
N GLN A 1132 -39.97 11.32 30.81
CA GLN A 1132 -38.81 12.19 31.06
C GLN A 1132 -37.47 11.54 30.65
N VAL A 1133 -37.46 10.42 29.91
CA VAL A 1133 -36.22 9.78 29.42
C VAL A 1133 -35.37 10.64 28.48
N ASN A 1134 -35.90 11.78 28.04
CA ASN A 1134 -35.25 12.79 27.20
C ASN A 1134 -34.73 14.01 28.00
N ASP A 1135 -34.92 14.05 29.31
CA ASP A 1135 -34.33 15.03 30.23
C ASP A 1135 -33.00 14.49 30.77
N PRO A 1136 -31.85 15.15 30.50
CA PRO A 1136 -30.53 14.72 30.98
C PRO A 1136 -30.40 14.71 32.51
N VAL A 1137 -31.07 15.62 33.21
CA VAL A 1137 -31.02 15.73 34.68
C VAL A 1137 -31.81 14.58 35.27
N HIS A 1138 -33.05 14.36 34.80
CA HIS A 1138 -33.85 13.19 35.20
C HIS A 1138 -33.16 11.86 34.92
N ARG A 1139 -32.47 11.73 33.78
CA ARG A 1139 -31.69 10.53 33.41
C ARG A 1139 -30.48 10.29 34.32
N CYS A 1140 -29.91 11.35 34.90
CA CYS A 1140 -28.89 11.22 35.94
C CYS A 1140 -29.51 10.92 37.31
N SER A 1141 -30.60 11.60 37.70
CA SER A 1141 -31.22 11.47 39.02
C SER A 1141 -32.06 10.20 39.21
N TYR A 1142 -32.48 9.54 38.12
CA TYR A 1142 -33.28 8.31 38.17
C TYR A 1142 -32.79 7.27 37.15
N ARG A 1143 -32.62 6.05 37.64
CA ARG A 1143 -32.18 4.90 36.84
C ARG A 1143 -33.34 4.26 36.07
N HIS A 1144 -33.07 3.87 34.82
CA HIS A 1144 -34.03 3.28 33.89
C HIS A 1144 -33.45 2.00 33.28
N THR A 1145 -34.25 0.94 33.12
CA THR A 1145 -33.82 -0.36 32.58
C THR A 1145 -33.26 -0.22 31.15
N ASP A 1146 -32.12 -0.86 30.89
CA ASP A 1146 -31.38 -0.88 29.59
C ASP A 1146 -31.03 0.50 28.97
N LEU A 1147 -31.22 1.61 29.72
CA LEU A 1147 -30.80 2.95 29.34
C LEU A 1147 -29.56 3.40 30.13
N PRO A 1148 -28.63 4.16 29.53
CA PRO A 1148 -27.48 4.71 30.24
C PRO A 1148 -27.87 5.86 31.18
N ASP A 1149 -27.28 5.90 32.38
CA ASP A 1149 -27.38 6.99 33.36
C ASP A 1149 -26.90 8.33 32.76
N TYR A 1150 -25.81 8.33 32.00
CA TYR A 1150 -25.26 9.54 31.37
C TYR A 1150 -25.51 9.57 29.86
N LEU A 1151 -25.97 10.70 29.31
CA LEU A 1151 -26.12 10.93 27.87
C LEU A 1151 -24.78 11.23 27.19
N TYR A 1152 -24.75 11.30 25.86
CA TYR A 1152 -23.57 11.80 25.14
C TYR A 1152 -23.56 13.35 25.15
N PRO A 1153 -22.42 14.02 25.34
CA PRO A 1153 -22.35 15.46 25.15
C PRO A 1153 -22.58 15.79 23.67
N CYS A 1154 -23.50 16.70 23.38
CA CYS A 1154 -23.79 17.16 22.02
C CYS A 1154 -22.65 18.05 21.52
N ARG A 1155 -22.21 17.88 20.26
CA ARG A 1155 -21.13 18.67 19.65
C ARG A 1155 -21.34 20.18 19.79
N ASP A 1156 -22.59 20.63 19.63
CA ASP A 1156 -22.95 22.04 19.64
C ASP A 1156 -23.33 22.54 21.06
N GLN A 1157 -23.40 21.63 22.04
CA GLN A 1157 -23.81 21.88 23.42
C GLN A 1157 -25.05 22.79 23.49
N GLN A 1158 -25.00 23.88 24.27
CA GLN A 1158 -26.10 24.83 24.47
C GLN A 1158 -26.52 25.59 23.18
N LYS A 1159 -25.76 25.46 22.08
CA LYS A 1159 -26.08 26.02 20.76
C LYS A 1159 -26.84 25.04 19.86
N CYS A 1160 -27.12 23.81 20.30
CA CYS A 1160 -27.84 22.86 19.46
C CYS A 1160 -29.34 23.19 19.38
N HIS A 1161 -29.83 23.49 18.18
CA HIS A 1161 -31.25 23.74 17.92
C HIS A 1161 -32.10 22.47 17.77
N ASN A 1162 -31.52 21.28 17.86
CA ASN A 1162 -32.25 20.02 17.71
C ASN A 1162 -32.97 19.62 19.01
N SER A 1163 -34.25 19.94 19.10
CA SER A 1163 -35.13 19.59 20.22
C SER A 1163 -35.85 18.24 20.08
N THR A 1164 -35.60 17.46 19.02
CA THR A 1164 -36.34 16.22 18.75
C THR A 1164 -36.15 15.16 19.85
N PHE A 1165 -37.20 14.38 20.11
CA PHE A 1165 -37.21 13.39 21.20
C PHE A 1165 -36.06 12.37 21.09
N GLU A 1166 -35.82 11.79 19.91
CA GLU A 1166 -34.73 10.81 19.72
C GLU A 1166 -33.32 11.43 19.82
N HIS A 1167 -33.15 12.73 19.51
CA HIS A 1167 -31.90 13.43 19.76
C HIS A 1167 -31.70 13.65 21.27
N ARG A 1168 -32.70 14.22 21.96
CA ARG A 1168 -32.70 14.48 23.41
C ARG A 1168 -32.58 13.21 24.28
N LYS A 1169 -33.10 12.07 23.81
CA LYS A 1169 -32.98 10.74 24.44
C LYS A 1169 -31.55 10.17 24.39
N LYS A 1170 -30.70 10.69 23.51
CA LYS A 1170 -29.33 10.24 23.24
C LYS A 1170 -28.25 11.25 23.66
N TYR A 1171 -28.51 12.55 23.48
CA TYR A 1171 -27.56 13.63 23.72
C TYR A 1171 -28.07 14.65 24.75
N PHE A 1172 -27.15 15.21 25.52
CA PHE A 1172 -27.39 16.39 26.36
C PHE A 1172 -26.58 17.58 25.85
N HIS A 1173 -26.97 18.79 26.23
CA HIS A 1173 -26.53 20.06 25.67
C HIS A 1173 -25.75 20.92 26.68
N GLY A 1174 -25.16 20.31 27.70
CA GLY A 1174 -24.50 21.04 28.79
C GLY A 1174 -25.49 21.63 29.78
N GLU A 1175 -26.63 20.97 30.01
CA GLU A 1175 -27.42 21.12 31.23
C GLU A 1175 -26.56 20.77 32.46
N PRO A 1176 -26.72 21.47 33.60
CA PRO A 1176 -25.96 21.18 34.82
C PRO A 1176 -26.42 19.85 35.44
N ILE A 1177 -25.51 18.88 35.47
CA ILE A 1177 -25.72 17.55 36.06
C ILE A 1177 -24.79 17.41 37.27
N ASP A 1178 -25.39 17.23 38.46
CA ASP A 1178 -24.68 16.94 39.71
C ASP A 1178 -24.13 15.51 39.70
N LEU A 1179 -22.81 15.39 39.49
CA LEU A 1179 -22.11 14.11 39.59
C LEU A 1179 -21.88 13.71 41.06
N PRO A 1180 -21.94 12.42 41.41
CA PRO A 1180 -21.64 11.94 42.76
C PRO A 1180 -20.19 12.28 43.13
N SER A 1181 -20.00 13.23 44.04
CA SER A 1181 -18.69 13.59 44.54
C SER A 1181 -18.11 12.45 45.38
N LYS A 1182 -16.80 12.17 45.22
CA LYS A 1182 -16.09 11.29 46.14
C LYS A 1182 -16.09 11.96 47.52
N LYS A 1183 -16.92 11.45 48.45
CA LYS A 1183 -16.71 11.71 49.88
C LYS A 1183 -15.30 11.24 50.23
N SER A 1184 -14.47 12.13 50.77
CA SER A 1184 -13.13 11.75 51.20
C SER A 1184 -13.22 10.88 52.45
N SER A 1185 -12.45 9.79 52.46
CA SER A 1185 -12.13 9.02 53.65
C SER A 1185 -10.78 9.52 54.14
N ALA A 1186 -10.83 10.52 55.04
CA ALA A 1186 -9.76 11.48 55.31
C ALA A 1186 -9.45 12.39 54.10
#